data_AF-A0A494SYW1-F1
#
_entry.id   AF-A0A494SYW1-F1
#
_cell.length_a   1.000
_cell.length_b   1.000
_cell.length_c   1.000
_cell.angle_alpha   90.00
_cell.angle_beta   90.00
_cell.angle_gamma   90.00
#
_symmetry.space_group_name_H-M   'P 1'
#
loop_
_entity.id
_entity.type
_entity.pdbx_description
1 polymer ?
#
loop_
_entity_poly.entity_id
_entity_poly.type
_entity_poly.pdbx_seq_one_letter_code
_entity_poly.pdbx_strand_id
1 'polypeptide(L)'
;MTSTSVSPENTTSTSKKTEKTAPRAFVPPEHGRLTQVPHISGLILGVFAVLVFLWSLSPALRVVIRVPREYIDDYYIDAPDTSLAWALVVGLTAAALASRKRIAWWFLTLYLVLVALNNLDQGINDKNVNAWVAIGVVVVIIAILIAARREFYTRVRRGAAWKALGVLVLGAAIGTGVGWGLVALFPGTLPESQTFLWAFNRVTALAAVDNEQFDGRPHGFVNTLLGLFGALALLAAVVTLFRSQRSSNALTGSDESALRGLIDKFGAEDSLAYFATRRDKGVVFAPSGKAAVTYRVEVGVCLASGDPIGNPEAWPHAIDSWLELAEKYGWTPAVMGASEDGATAFKRAGLNVLELGDEAILYTKQFNLNGREMRPVRQAVTRARKAGVTVQLRRHRDIPAQEMAEIIECADNWRDTETERGFSMALGRLGDPLDGDCLLVQARQDDKTVGVLSLVPWGRSGVSLDLMRRDPQSPNGVIELLVTELATGGDQFGISKISLNFAVFRAVFEEGSRIGAGPVLRVWRSVLVFFSRWWQLEALYRSNLKYQPDWEPRYLCFADNRELPKVGIASAIAEGFLTLPSFRRASKHTGSHTAVPAALAGSEDIHSDGSGPGTIDDDAPLKGPKRPDQVRVRISKLERLNSEGIEGYPVAHPPTHSVGEALATPQGTTVRIAGRILRIRDYGGVAFAVVRDWTDDIQVLFDRERVGDKMDSFDSDFDLGDLIEVSGTIGRSKKGEFSLLASDWRMNAKCLHPLPDKWKGLTDPESRVRQRYVDLAINRSARELMIARSNVVKSLRDSLSDRGYMEVETPILQQVHGGANAAPFITHINAYNLDLYLRIAPELYLKRLCVGGMDKVFEIGRVFRNEGADFKHNPEFTILEAYEAHSDYERAMVLCRELIQKAAVAAHGREIVLRPDGPNGEMIEIDISGEWPVKTLHGAVAEKLGVDVAPSTSLEELQRLCDENDIPYEKDWDAGAVAQGMYEHLVEDYTEFPTFYKDFPTSMSPLTRPHRSIPGVAEKWDLVAWGVELGTAYSELTDPVDQRQRLTEQSMLAAGGDEEAMSLDEDFLQALEYGMPPTGGLGMGVDRVVMLITGGSIRETLAFPLAKPRQ
;
A
#
# COMPACT_ATOMS: atom_id res chain seq x y z
N MET A 1 31.70 -25.67 -73.51
CA MET A 1 32.58 -26.74 -73.00
C MET A 1 32.31 -26.92 -71.51
N THR A 2 31.75 -28.08 -71.15
CA THR A 2 31.85 -28.80 -69.84
C THR A 2 31.56 -28.03 -68.53
N SER A 3 30.38 -28.19 -67.91
CA SER A 3 30.03 -29.13 -66.80
C SER A 3 30.43 -28.58 -65.41
N THR A 4 29.66 -28.57 -64.31
CA THR A 4 28.54 -29.41 -63.84
C THR A 4 27.86 -28.75 -62.61
N SER A 5 26.59 -29.07 -62.39
CA SER A 5 25.64 -28.88 -61.25
C SER A 5 26.15 -28.61 -59.82
N VAL A 6 25.38 -27.82 -59.03
CA VAL A 6 24.48 -28.25 -57.90
C VAL A 6 23.72 -27.03 -57.31
N SER A 7 22.45 -27.25 -56.94
CA SER A 7 21.39 -26.33 -56.48
C SER A 7 21.53 -25.80 -55.03
N PRO A 8 20.74 -24.78 -54.62
CA PRO A 8 20.91 -24.05 -53.35
C PRO A 8 20.02 -24.58 -52.22
N GLU A 9 20.51 -24.59 -50.98
CA GLU A 9 19.70 -24.83 -49.77
C GLU A 9 19.51 -23.53 -48.97
N ASN A 10 18.24 -23.21 -48.76
CA ASN A 10 17.73 -22.18 -47.85
C ASN A 10 17.87 -22.65 -46.39
N THR A 11 18.57 -21.89 -45.55
CA THR A 11 18.45 -21.99 -44.08
C THR A 11 17.73 -20.76 -43.53
N THR A 12 16.45 -20.93 -43.24
CA THR A 12 15.60 -19.99 -42.50
C THR A 12 15.97 -19.99 -41.01
N SER A 13 16.65 -18.94 -40.56
CA SER A 13 16.80 -18.62 -39.14
C SER A 13 15.48 -18.00 -38.63
N THR A 14 14.67 -18.78 -37.92
CA THR A 14 13.46 -18.29 -37.26
C THR A 14 13.82 -17.57 -35.97
N SER A 15 13.78 -16.23 -36.04
CA SER A 15 13.77 -15.36 -34.87
C SER A 15 12.55 -15.69 -34.01
N LYS A 16 12.76 -16.29 -32.83
CA LYS A 16 11.70 -16.42 -31.83
C LYS A 16 11.36 -15.03 -31.31
N LYS A 17 10.20 -14.51 -31.73
CA LYS A 17 9.50 -13.41 -31.09
C LYS A 17 9.40 -13.70 -29.58
N THR A 18 10.05 -12.88 -28.77
CA THR A 18 9.71 -12.72 -27.35
C THR A 18 8.31 -12.13 -27.28
N GLU A 19 7.32 -12.98 -27.05
CA GLU A 19 5.99 -12.55 -26.62
C GLU A 19 6.13 -11.82 -25.28
N LYS A 20 5.67 -10.57 -25.25
CA LYS A 20 5.40 -9.83 -24.01
C LYS A 20 4.23 -10.54 -23.32
N THR A 21 4.51 -11.45 -22.41
CA THR A 21 3.51 -12.00 -21.49
C THR A 21 3.11 -10.89 -20.51
N ALA A 22 1.86 -10.45 -20.60
CA ALA A 22 1.20 -9.69 -19.54
C ALA A 22 1.27 -10.48 -18.22
N PRO A 23 1.23 -9.81 -17.04
CA PRO A 23 1.23 -10.50 -15.76
C PRO A 23 0.08 -11.51 -15.72
N ARG A 24 0.41 -12.80 -15.65
CA ARG A 24 -0.55 -13.79 -15.18
C ARG A 24 -0.72 -13.47 -13.71
N ALA A 25 -1.90 -12.97 -13.33
CA ALA A 25 -2.34 -13.10 -11.95
C ALA A 25 -2.10 -14.55 -11.53
N PHE A 26 -1.62 -14.78 -10.29
CA PHE A 26 -1.74 -16.09 -9.69
C PHE A 26 -3.21 -16.50 -9.78
N VAL A 27 -3.53 -17.30 -10.79
CA VAL A 27 -4.83 -17.92 -10.93
C VAL A 27 -4.77 -19.02 -9.88
N PRO A 28 -5.54 -18.96 -8.78
CA PRO A 28 -5.64 -20.10 -7.88
C PRO A 28 -5.94 -21.31 -8.77
N PRO A 29 -5.22 -22.44 -8.61
CA PRO A 29 -5.27 -23.53 -9.58
C PRO A 29 -6.71 -23.81 -9.96
N GLU A 30 -6.99 -23.76 -11.27
CA GLU A 30 -8.33 -24.03 -11.80
C GLU A 30 -8.91 -25.22 -11.05
N HIS A 31 -10.11 -25.05 -10.49
CA HIS A 31 -10.79 -26.08 -9.71
C HIS A 31 -11.27 -27.21 -10.62
N GLY A 32 -10.35 -27.90 -11.28
CA GLY A 32 -10.61 -29.17 -11.90
C GLY A 32 -11.07 -30.13 -10.80
N ARG A 33 -12.09 -30.96 -11.07
CA ARG A 33 -12.64 -31.92 -10.09
C ARG A 33 -11.58 -32.84 -9.45
N LEU A 34 -10.40 -32.96 -10.05
CA LEU A 34 -9.28 -33.76 -9.55
C LEU A 34 -8.42 -33.04 -8.48
N THR A 35 -8.44 -31.70 -8.38
CA THR A 35 -7.58 -30.94 -7.44
C THR A 35 -7.92 -31.20 -5.98
N GLN A 36 -9.15 -31.64 -5.68
CA GLN A 36 -9.59 -32.01 -4.34
C GLN A 36 -9.25 -33.45 -3.94
N VAL A 37 -8.83 -34.31 -4.89
CA VAL A 37 -8.55 -35.73 -4.63
C VAL A 37 -7.53 -35.93 -3.51
N PRO A 38 -6.39 -35.20 -3.44
CA PRO A 38 -5.45 -35.33 -2.32
C PRO A 38 -6.08 -35.06 -0.95
N HIS A 39 -6.93 -34.02 -0.85
CA HIS A 39 -7.62 -33.67 0.39
C HIS A 39 -8.69 -34.69 0.76
N ILE A 40 -9.51 -35.13 -0.20
CA ILE A 40 -10.57 -36.12 0.02
C ILE A 40 -9.96 -37.47 0.44
N SER A 41 -8.93 -37.95 -0.27
CA SER A 41 -8.23 -39.18 0.09
C SER A 41 -7.58 -39.08 1.47
N GLY A 42 -6.95 -37.93 1.79
CA GLY A 42 -6.41 -37.66 3.11
C GLY A 42 -7.49 -37.66 4.21
N LEU A 43 -8.63 -37.03 3.97
CA LEU A 43 -9.75 -37.00 4.93
C LEU A 43 -10.32 -38.39 5.19
N ILE A 44 -10.57 -39.18 4.13
CA ILE A 44 -11.12 -40.55 4.25
C ILE A 44 -10.17 -41.44 5.06
N LEU A 45 -8.87 -41.46 4.72
CA LEU A 45 -7.89 -42.22 5.50
C LEU A 45 -7.73 -41.68 6.92
N GLY A 46 -7.84 -40.36 7.12
CA GLY A 46 -7.76 -39.74 8.44
C GLY A 46 -8.93 -40.15 9.36
N VAL A 47 -10.15 -40.15 8.83
CA VAL A 47 -11.33 -40.66 9.55
C VAL A 47 -11.15 -42.14 9.85
N PHE A 48 -10.69 -42.94 8.89
CA PHE A 48 -10.42 -44.35 9.10
C PHE A 48 -9.35 -44.56 10.19
N ALA A 49 -8.25 -43.81 10.19
CA ALA A 49 -7.21 -43.86 11.23
C ALA A 49 -7.77 -43.56 12.64
N VAL A 50 -8.65 -42.57 12.76
CA VAL A 50 -9.33 -42.24 14.03
C VAL A 50 -10.23 -43.38 14.49
N LEU A 51 -10.99 -43.98 13.57
CA LEU A 51 -11.82 -45.15 13.89
C LEU A 51 -10.97 -46.33 14.37
N VAL A 52 -9.86 -46.63 13.67
CA VAL A 52 -8.88 -47.66 14.07
C VAL A 52 -8.33 -47.39 15.46
N PHE A 53 -7.99 -46.13 15.76
CA PHE A 53 -7.51 -45.72 17.07
C PHE A 53 -8.57 -45.92 18.17
N LEU A 54 -9.80 -45.45 17.96
CA LEU A 54 -10.89 -45.52 18.92
C LEU A 54 -11.28 -46.97 19.25
N TRP A 55 -11.39 -47.84 18.25
CA TRP A 55 -11.72 -49.24 18.51
C TRP A 55 -10.54 -50.06 19.02
N SER A 56 -9.29 -49.67 18.71
CA SER A 56 -8.11 -50.30 19.33
C SER A 56 -8.05 -50.04 20.83
N LEU A 57 -8.60 -48.92 21.30
CA LEU A 57 -8.67 -48.54 22.73
C LEU A 57 -9.90 -49.10 23.46
N SER A 58 -11.02 -49.33 22.76
CA SER A 58 -12.30 -49.69 23.38
C SER A 58 -12.78 -51.09 22.95
N PRO A 59 -12.70 -52.10 23.83
CA PRO A 59 -13.29 -53.42 23.63
C PRO A 59 -14.79 -53.36 23.35
N ALA A 60 -15.52 -52.47 24.02
CA ALA A 60 -16.97 -52.31 23.84
C ALA A 60 -17.31 -51.78 22.43
N LEU A 61 -16.52 -50.82 21.93
CA LEU A 61 -16.71 -50.28 20.59
C LEU A 61 -16.47 -51.35 19.52
N ARG A 62 -15.46 -52.22 19.69
CA ARG A 62 -15.18 -53.35 18.78
C ARG A 62 -16.33 -54.33 18.64
N VAL A 63 -17.05 -54.60 19.73
CA VAL A 63 -18.21 -55.49 19.70
C VAL A 63 -19.37 -54.85 18.93
N VAL A 64 -19.62 -53.56 19.14
CA VAL A 64 -20.73 -52.82 18.51
C VAL A 64 -20.54 -52.70 16.99
N ILE A 65 -19.30 -52.47 16.54
CA ILE A 65 -18.99 -52.26 15.11
C ILE A 65 -18.39 -53.50 14.42
N ARG A 66 -18.49 -54.67 15.06
CA ARG A 66 -17.80 -55.90 14.60
C ARG A 66 -18.05 -56.20 13.13
N VAL A 67 -19.33 -56.24 12.72
CA VAL A 67 -19.75 -56.57 11.35
C VAL A 67 -19.23 -55.58 10.31
N PRO A 68 -19.46 -54.25 10.41
CA PRO A 68 -18.94 -53.31 9.42
C PRO A 68 -17.40 -53.21 9.43
N ARG A 69 -16.75 -53.48 10.57
CA ARG A 69 -15.29 -53.45 10.67
C ARG A 69 -14.65 -54.66 10.00
N GLU A 70 -15.11 -55.88 10.31
CA GLU A 70 -14.64 -57.12 9.67
C GLU A 70 -14.82 -57.04 8.15
N TYR A 71 -15.93 -56.48 7.67
CA TYR A 71 -16.14 -56.24 6.25
C TYR A 71 -15.13 -55.26 5.61
N ILE A 72 -14.69 -54.22 6.33
CA ILE A 72 -13.67 -53.28 5.82
C ILE A 72 -12.28 -53.94 5.84
N ASP A 73 -11.98 -54.68 6.92
CA ASP A 73 -10.74 -55.45 7.11
C ASP A 73 -10.51 -56.45 5.98
N ASP A 74 -11.54 -57.25 5.68
CA ASP A 74 -11.45 -58.35 4.73
C ASP A 74 -11.29 -57.88 3.27
N TYR A 75 -11.82 -56.69 2.93
CA TYR A 75 -12.04 -56.32 1.53
C TYR A 75 -11.44 -54.99 1.08
N TYR A 76 -11.15 -54.04 1.97
CA TYR A 76 -10.80 -52.68 1.56
C TYR A 76 -9.48 -52.18 2.14
N ILE A 77 -9.35 -52.15 3.48
CA ILE A 77 -8.15 -51.70 4.19
C ILE A 77 -8.10 -52.43 5.52
N ASP A 78 -6.93 -52.96 5.87
CA ASP A 78 -6.71 -53.67 7.13
C ASP A 78 -7.18 -52.82 8.32
N ALA A 79 -8.01 -53.41 9.17
CA ALA A 79 -8.65 -52.87 10.36
C ALA A 79 -8.37 -53.76 11.59
N PRO A 80 -7.08 -54.00 11.94
CA PRO A 80 -6.67 -54.96 12.96
C PRO A 80 -7.25 -54.65 14.35
N ASP A 81 -7.52 -55.71 15.11
CA ASP A 81 -8.18 -55.66 16.43
C ASP A 81 -7.46 -54.79 17.48
N THR A 82 -6.12 -54.74 17.45
CA THR A 82 -5.29 -54.11 18.50
C THR A 82 -3.99 -53.52 17.94
N SER A 83 -4.07 -52.59 16.98
CA SER A 83 -2.86 -51.96 16.43
C SER A 83 -2.94 -50.43 16.40
N LEU A 84 -2.57 -49.82 17.54
CA LEU A 84 -2.34 -48.37 17.64
C LEU A 84 -1.26 -47.90 16.66
N ALA A 85 -0.29 -48.77 16.36
CA ALA A 85 0.76 -48.53 15.38
C ALA A 85 0.19 -48.36 13.98
N TRP A 86 -0.75 -49.23 13.60
CA TRP A 86 -1.40 -49.17 12.30
C TRP A 86 -2.28 -47.92 12.15
N ALA A 87 -3.07 -47.58 13.18
CA ALA A 87 -3.84 -46.33 13.20
C ALA A 87 -2.95 -45.10 12.91
N LEU A 88 -1.76 -45.08 13.50
CA LEU A 88 -0.79 -44.01 13.33
C LEU A 88 -0.14 -44.00 11.94
N VAL A 89 0.18 -45.17 11.36
CA VAL A 89 0.69 -45.30 9.98
C VAL A 89 -0.34 -44.80 8.97
N VAL A 90 -1.60 -45.21 9.10
CA VAL A 90 -2.71 -44.73 8.27
C VAL A 90 -2.89 -43.23 8.45
N GLY A 91 -2.86 -42.72 9.69
CA GLY A 91 -2.96 -41.28 9.98
C GLY A 91 -1.81 -40.44 9.39
N LEU A 92 -0.58 -40.96 9.42
CA LEU A 92 0.57 -40.30 8.79
C LEU A 92 0.48 -40.32 7.26
N THR A 93 -0.05 -41.40 6.69
CA THR A 93 -0.33 -41.52 5.24
C THR A 93 -1.43 -40.55 4.83
N ALA A 94 -2.49 -40.43 5.62
CA ALA A 94 -3.58 -39.47 5.44
C ALA A 94 -3.06 -38.02 5.40
N ALA A 95 -2.24 -37.63 6.39
CA ALA A 95 -1.62 -36.32 6.44
C ALA A 95 -0.68 -36.07 5.25
N ALA A 96 0.07 -37.08 4.82
CA ALA A 96 0.97 -36.98 3.67
C ALA A 96 0.23 -36.86 2.33
N LEU A 97 -0.90 -37.54 2.16
CA LEU A 97 -1.80 -37.40 1.00
C LEU A 97 -2.46 -36.02 0.96
N ALA A 98 -2.98 -35.53 2.10
CA ALA A 98 -3.51 -34.18 2.21
C ALA A 98 -2.46 -33.12 1.89
N SER A 99 -1.19 -33.40 2.23
CA SER A 99 -0.03 -32.57 1.88
C SER A 99 0.52 -32.82 0.46
N ARG A 100 -0.26 -33.45 -0.44
CA ARG A 100 0.06 -33.70 -1.85
C ARG A 100 1.39 -34.45 -2.11
N LYS A 101 1.86 -35.26 -1.16
CA LYS A 101 3.14 -35.97 -1.30
C LYS A 101 3.03 -37.16 -2.24
N ARG A 102 3.83 -37.14 -3.31
CA ARG A 102 3.84 -38.20 -4.34
C ARG A 102 4.17 -39.59 -3.80
N ILE A 103 4.96 -39.69 -2.74
CA ILE A 103 5.31 -40.98 -2.12
C ILE A 103 4.11 -41.60 -1.41
N ALA A 104 3.26 -40.79 -0.74
CA ALA A 104 2.07 -41.30 -0.08
C ALA A 104 1.04 -41.78 -1.09
N TRP A 105 0.94 -41.09 -2.24
CA TRP A 105 0.17 -41.56 -3.38
C TRP A 105 0.66 -42.92 -3.88
N TRP A 106 1.97 -43.09 -4.12
CA TRP A 106 2.54 -44.38 -4.52
C TRP A 106 2.26 -45.49 -3.50
N PHE A 107 2.43 -45.20 -2.21
CA PHE A 107 2.17 -46.15 -1.13
C PHE A 107 0.71 -46.60 -1.11
N LEU A 108 -0.24 -45.65 -1.14
CA LEU A 108 -1.67 -45.95 -1.15
C LEU A 108 -2.08 -46.71 -2.41
N THR A 109 -1.63 -46.28 -3.59
CA THR A 109 -1.96 -46.95 -4.85
C THR A 109 -1.40 -48.37 -4.88
N LEU A 110 -0.15 -48.59 -4.45
CA LEU A 110 0.45 -49.93 -4.40
C LEU A 110 -0.27 -50.83 -3.38
N TYR A 111 -0.62 -50.28 -2.21
CA TYR A 111 -1.39 -51.01 -1.20
C TYR A 111 -2.76 -51.45 -1.74
N LEU A 112 -3.50 -50.56 -2.40
CA LEU A 112 -4.79 -50.89 -3.00
C LEU A 112 -4.67 -51.91 -4.14
N VAL A 113 -3.57 -51.90 -4.90
CA VAL A 113 -3.29 -52.94 -5.91
C VAL A 113 -3.09 -54.29 -5.24
N LEU A 114 -2.36 -54.36 -4.13
CA LEU A 114 -2.19 -55.61 -3.36
C LEU A 114 -3.52 -56.12 -2.80
N VAL A 115 -4.36 -55.22 -2.25
CA VAL A 115 -5.72 -55.57 -1.79
C VAL A 115 -6.57 -56.11 -2.94
N ALA A 116 -6.53 -55.48 -4.12
CA ALA A 116 -7.26 -55.95 -5.29
C ALA A 116 -6.80 -57.36 -5.74
N LEU A 117 -5.50 -57.65 -5.68
CA LEU A 117 -4.96 -58.98 -5.97
C LEU A 117 -5.37 -60.02 -4.93
N ASN A 118 -5.38 -59.68 -3.64
CA ASN A 118 -5.84 -60.56 -2.58
C ASN A 118 -7.34 -60.89 -2.72
N ASN A 119 -8.17 -59.89 -3.01
CA ASN A 119 -9.59 -60.08 -3.28
C ASN A 119 -9.83 -60.90 -4.56
N LEU A 120 -8.95 -60.78 -5.56
CA LEU A 120 -9.03 -61.58 -6.78
C LEU A 120 -8.77 -63.06 -6.49
N ASP A 121 -7.79 -63.35 -5.64
CA ASP A 121 -7.51 -64.72 -5.20
C ASP A 121 -8.70 -65.32 -4.44
N GLN A 122 -9.25 -64.60 -3.46
CA GLN A 122 -10.46 -65.03 -2.72
C GLN A 122 -11.70 -65.14 -3.62
N GLY A 123 -11.85 -64.25 -4.60
CA GLY A 123 -12.95 -64.27 -5.55
C GLY A 123 -12.90 -65.48 -6.49
N ILE A 124 -11.71 -65.91 -6.90
CA ILE A 124 -11.49 -67.04 -7.81
C ILE A 124 -11.46 -68.37 -7.05
N ASN A 125 -10.66 -68.47 -5.98
CA ASN A 125 -10.42 -69.72 -5.26
C ASN A 125 -11.54 -70.03 -4.25
N ASP A 126 -12.01 -69.02 -3.51
CA ASP A 126 -13.01 -69.20 -2.44
C ASP A 126 -14.44 -68.87 -2.90
N LYS A 127 -14.61 -68.44 -4.16
CA LYS A 127 -15.90 -68.08 -4.79
C LYS A 127 -16.69 -67.02 -4.00
N ASN A 128 -15.99 -66.08 -3.38
CA ASN A 128 -16.61 -65.07 -2.53
C ASN A 128 -17.19 -63.90 -3.35
N VAL A 129 -18.51 -63.72 -3.34
CA VAL A 129 -19.21 -62.66 -4.09
C VAL A 129 -18.82 -61.26 -3.60
N ASN A 130 -18.59 -61.09 -2.29
CA ASN A 130 -18.21 -59.80 -1.71
C ASN A 130 -16.82 -59.36 -2.21
N ALA A 131 -15.92 -60.31 -2.46
CA ALA A 131 -14.58 -60.03 -2.99
C ALA A 131 -14.66 -59.43 -4.42
N TRP A 132 -15.58 -59.91 -5.26
CA TRP A 132 -15.82 -59.34 -6.60
C TRP A 132 -16.36 -57.91 -6.56
N VAL A 133 -17.26 -57.62 -5.61
CA VAL A 133 -17.78 -56.26 -5.40
C VAL A 133 -16.65 -55.32 -4.95
N ALA A 134 -15.81 -55.77 -4.01
CA ALA A 134 -14.68 -55.01 -3.50
C ALA A 134 -13.66 -54.68 -4.60
N ILE A 135 -13.33 -55.63 -5.49
CA ILE A 135 -12.46 -55.40 -6.65
C ILE A 135 -12.99 -54.25 -7.51
N GLY A 136 -14.29 -54.23 -7.81
CA GLY A 136 -14.91 -53.18 -8.62
C GLY A 136 -14.70 -51.79 -8.01
N VAL A 137 -14.93 -51.66 -6.70
CA VAL A 137 -14.74 -50.39 -5.97
C VAL A 137 -13.27 -49.99 -5.91
N VAL A 138 -12.37 -50.92 -5.59
CA VAL A 138 -10.92 -50.66 -5.49
C VAL A 138 -10.33 -50.23 -6.83
N VAL A 139 -10.75 -50.86 -7.94
CA VAL A 139 -10.31 -50.48 -9.30
C VAL A 139 -10.74 -49.06 -9.66
N VAL A 140 -11.96 -48.65 -9.31
CA VAL A 140 -12.44 -47.27 -9.51
C VAL A 140 -11.60 -46.28 -8.70
N ILE A 141 -11.30 -46.59 -7.44
CA ILE A 141 -10.46 -45.74 -6.58
C ILE A 141 -9.05 -45.62 -7.17
N ILE A 142 -8.44 -46.72 -7.62
CA ILE A 142 -7.12 -46.71 -8.28
C ILE A 142 -7.17 -45.84 -9.55
N ALA A 143 -8.21 -45.95 -10.37
CA ALA A 143 -8.37 -45.14 -11.58
C ALA A 143 -8.43 -43.63 -11.26
N ILE A 144 -9.18 -43.24 -10.20
CA ILE A 144 -9.25 -41.86 -9.73
C ILE A 144 -7.88 -41.38 -9.23
N LEU A 145 -7.17 -42.19 -8.44
CA LEU A 145 -5.83 -41.85 -7.96
C LEU A 145 -4.83 -41.69 -9.12
N ILE A 146 -4.89 -42.54 -10.14
CA ILE A 146 -4.05 -42.43 -11.34
C ILE A 146 -4.38 -41.18 -12.16
N ALA A 147 -5.67 -40.86 -12.33
CA ALA A 147 -6.10 -39.63 -13.00
C ALA A 147 -5.59 -38.38 -12.26
N ALA A 148 -5.64 -38.39 -10.93
CA ALA A 148 -5.16 -37.30 -10.08
C ALA A 148 -3.63 -37.29 -9.86
N ARG A 149 -2.83 -38.13 -10.55
CA ARG A 149 -1.38 -38.24 -10.31
C ARG A 149 -0.60 -36.92 -10.37
N ARG A 150 -1.09 -35.94 -11.15
CA ARG A 150 -0.44 -34.63 -11.33
C ARG A 150 -0.66 -33.72 -10.12
N GLU A 151 -1.69 -33.98 -9.32
CA GLU A 151 -2.04 -33.20 -8.12
C GLU A 151 -1.15 -33.52 -6.91
N PHE A 152 -0.43 -34.65 -6.95
CA PHE A 152 0.55 -35.06 -5.94
C PHE A 152 1.97 -34.66 -6.36
N TYR A 153 2.21 -33.35 -6.48
CA TYR A 153 3.45 -32.79 -7.01
C TYR A 153 4.54 -32.53 -5.96
N THR A 154 4.22 -32.59 -4.67
CA THR A 154 5.16 -32.25 -3.59
C THR A 154 6.35 -33.21 -3.56
N ARG A 155 7.57 -32.65 -3.66
CA ARG A 155 8.81 -33.42 -3.67
C ARG A 155 9.18 -33.88 -2.26
N VAL A 156 9.56 -35.16 -2.11
CA VAL A 156 10.16 -35.68 -0.87
C VAL A 156 11.68 -35.60 -0.97
N ARG A 157 12.35 -35.35 0.15
CA ARG A 157 13.82 -35.24 0.24
C ARG A 157 14.51 -36.45 -0.42
N ARG A 158 15.45 -36.18 -1.33
CA ARG A 158 16.33 -37.22 -1.90
C ARG A 158 17.05 -37.97 -0.77
N GLY A 159 16.91 -39.29 -0.74
CA GLY A 159 17.47 -40.16 0.31
C GLY A 159 16.63 -40.29 1.59
N ALA A 160 15.45 -39.66 1.70
CA ALA A 160 14.57 -39.87 2.85
C ALA A 160 14.09 -41.32 2.98
N ALA A 161 13.80 -41.98 1.86
CA ALA A 161 13.46 -43.40 1.83
C ALA A 161 14.58 -44.28 2.41
N TRP A 162 15.84 -44.03 2.03
CA TRP A 162 17.00 -44.74 2.57
C TRP A 162 17.24 -44.45 4.05
N LYS A 163 17.01 -43.22 4.51
CA LYS A 163 17.09 -42.87 5.93
C LYS A 163 15.96 -43.52 6.75
N ALA A 164 14.74 -43.51 6.23
CA ALA A 164 13.61 -44.19 6.86
C ALA A 164 13.85 -45.70 6.94
N LEU A 165 14.36 -46.31 5.87
CA LEU A 165 14.77 -47.71 5.85
C LEU A 165 15.89 -47.97 6.87
N GLY A 166 16.91 -47.11 6.94
CA GLY A 166 17.97 -47.21 7.94
C GLY A 166 17.45 -47.09 9.38
N VAL A 167 16.52 -46.18 9.65
CA VAL A 167 15.85 -46.04 10.96
C VAL A 167 15.01 -47.27 11.28
N LEU A 168 14.30 -47.84 10.30
CA LEU A 168 13.50 -49.05 10.47
C LEU A 168 14.39 -50.25 10.81
N VAL A 169 15.43 -50.48 10.02
CA VAL A 169 16.37 -51.60 10.21
C VAL A 169 17.10 -51.47 11.54
N LEU A 170 17.61 -50.29 11.87
CA LEU A 170 18.29 -50.04 13.14
C LEU A 170 17.34 -50.19 14.34
N GLY A 171 16.14 -49.61 14.25
CA GLY A 171 15.11 -49.73 15.29
C GLY A 171 14.67 -51.17 15.50
N ALA A 172 14.48 -51.93 14.42
CA ALA A 172 14.14 -53.35 14.47
C ALA A 172 15.28 -54.20 15.04
N ALA A 173 16.54 -53.91 14.71
CA ALA A 173 17.70 -54.60 15.26
C ALA A 173 17.85 -54.36 16.78
N ILE A 174 17.72 -53.10 17.22
CA ILE A 174 17.73 -52.74 18.65
C ILE A 174 16.56 -53.40 19.38
N GLY A 175 15.34 -53.29 18.84
CA GLY A 175 14.14 -53.89 19.41
C GLY A 175 14.24 -55.41 19.51
N THR A 176 14.84 -56.07 18.51
CA THR A 176 15.09 -57.52 18.51
C THR A 176 16.13 -57.88 19.57
N GLY A 177 17.23 -57.14 19.69
CA GLY A 177 18.28 -57.41 20.68
C GLY A 177 17.78 -57.26 22.12
N VAL A 178 17.07 -56.16 22.40
CA VAL A 178 16.43 -55.94 23.71
C VAL A 178 15.34 -57.00 23.96
N GLY A 179 14.55 -57.31 22.93
CA GLY A 179 13.49 -58.31 23.00
C GLY A 179 14.02 -59.72 23.29
N TRP A 180 15.11 -60.12 22.65
CA TRP A 180 15.78 -61.40 22.89
C TRP A 180 16.28 -61.50 24.33
N GLY A 181 16.89 -60.44 24.87
CA GLY A 181 17.30 -60.39 26.28
C GLY A 181 16.11 -60.50 27.25
N LEU A 182 14.99 -59.87 26.94
CA LEU A 182 13.76 -59.95 27.76
C LEU A 182 13.11 -61.34 27.69
N VAL A 183 13.11 -61.98 26.52
CA VAL A 183 12.62 -63.36 26.35
C VAL A 183 13.55 -64.34 27.06
N ALA A 184 14.86 -64.11 27.06
CA ALA A 184 15.82 -64.93 27.82
C ALA A 184 15.65 -64.81 29.34
N LEU A 185 15.29 -63.62 29.84
CA LEU A 185 15.02 -63.39 31.27
C LEU A 185 13.64 -63.92 31.71
N PHE A 186 12.67 -63.99 30.79
CA PHE A 186 11.30 -64.44 31.05
C PHE A 186 10.78 -65.40 29.94
N PRO A 187 11.39 -66.59 29.77
CA PRO A 187 11.16 -67.45 28.61
C PRO A 187 9.77 -68.10 28.56
N GLY A 188 9.08 -68.22 29.70
CA GLY A 188 7.78 -68.90 29.76
C GLY A 188 7.91 -70.38 29.37
N THR A 189 7.18 -70.81 28.34
CA THR A 189 7.27 -72.17 27.77
C THR A 189 8.09 -72.24 26.48
N LEU A 190 8.72 -71.14 26.05
CA LEU A 190 9.45 -71.06 24.79
C LEU A 190 10.85 -71.72 24.92
N PRO A 191 11.25 -72.64 24.02
CA PRO A 191 12.59 -73.25 24.04
C PRO A 191 13.72 -72.24 23.82
N GLU A 192 14.84 -72.38 24.54
CA GLU A 192 16.00 -71.47 24.43
C GLU A 192 16.51 -71.28 23.00
N SER A 193 16.51 -72.36 22.20
CA SER A 193 16.94 -72.35 20.79
C SER A 193 16.08 -71.48 19.87
N GLN A 194 14.85 -71.16 20.27
CA GLN A 194 13.87 -70.41 19.47
C GLN A 194 13.67 -68.96 19.97
N THR A 195 14.28 -68.58 21.10
CA THR A 195 14.08 -67.28 21.74
C THR A 195 14.46 -66.08 20.86
N PHE A 196 15.58 -66.16 20.15
CA PHE A 196 16.03 -65.10 19.22
C PHE A 196 15.11 -65.00 18.00
N LEU A 197 14.80 -66.14 17.38
CA LEU A 197 14.01 -66.19 16.16
C LEU A 197 12.57 -65.71 16.41
N TRP A 198 12.02 -66.06 17.58
CA TRP A 198 10.72 -65.56 18.03
C TRP A 198 10.73 -64.05 18.30
N ALA A 199 11.75 -63.53 19.00
CA ALA A 199 11.88 -62.10 19.27
C ALA A 199 12.04 -61.28 17.97
N PHE A 200 12.84 -61.78 17.02
CA PHE A 200 13.03 -61.18 15.71
C PHE A 200 11.73 -61.16 14.89
N ASN A 201 11.02 -62.29 14.82
CA ASN A 201 9.73 -62.40 14.13
C ASN A 201 8.70 -61.41 14.70
N ARG A 202 8.65 -61.28 16.03
CA ARG A 202 7.68 -60.41 16.71
C ARG A 202 7.95 -58.92 16.54
N VAL A 203 9.22 -58.51 16.57
CA VAL A 203 9.62 -57.09 16.43
C VAL A 203 9.57 -56.64 14.97
N THR A 204 9.96 -57.48 14.02
CA THR A 204 9.99 -57.09 12.60
C THR A 204 8.63 -57.20 11.91
N ALA A 205 7.70 -57.97 12.48
CA ALA A 205 6.41 -58.29 11.84
C ALA A 205 6.56 -58.83 10.39
N LEU A 206 7.73 -59.40 10.05
CA LEU A 206 7.90 -60.18 8.85
C LEU A 206 7.00 -61.40 9.00
N ALA A 207 5.87 -61.45 8.28
CA ALA A 207 4.93 -62.58 8.26
C ALA A 207 5.53 -63.84 7.59
N ALA A 208 6.81 -64.14 7.85
CA ALA A 208 7.54 -65.25 7.26
C ALA A 208 7.45 -66.53 8.11
N VAL A 209 7.05 -66.44 9.38
CA VAL A 209 6.91 -67.59 10.28
C VAL A 209 5.63 -67.42 11.10
N ASP A 210 4.64 -68.30 10.86
CA ASP A 210 3.41 -68.33 11.64
C ASP A 210 3.71 -68.62 13.11
N ASN A 211 2.96 -67.98 14.02
CA ASN A 211 3.10 -68.21 15.46
C ASN A 211 2.84 -69.67 15.88
N GLU A 212 2.27 -70.48 14.99
CA GLU A 212 2.04 -71.92 15.16
C GLU A 212 3.30 -72.78 14.94
N GLN A 213 4.39 -72.20 14.40
CA GLN A 213 5.67 -72.90 14.18
C GLN A 213 6.63 -72.81 15.38
N PHE A 214 6.20 -72.21 16.50
CA PHE A 214 6.98 -72.11 17.73
C PHE A 214 6.38 -73.02 18.80
N ASP A 215 7.22 -73.83 19.45
CA ASP A 215 6.78 -74.90 20.38
C ASP A 215 6.33 -74.38 21.77
N GLY A 216 6.25 -73.06 21.95
CA GLY A 216 5.90 -72.42 23.24
C GLY A 216 5.55 -70.94 23.12
N ARG A 217 5.20 -70.30 24.24
CA ARG A 217 4.86 -68.88 24.31
C ARG A 217 5.54 -68.21 25.50
N PRO A 218 6.18 -67.04 25.32
CA PRO A 218 6.73 -66.27 26.42
C PRO A 218 5.62 -65.55 27.19
N HIS A 219 5.98 -64.96 28.33
CA HIS A 219 5.03 -64.27 29.20
C HIS A 219 4.29 -63.14 28.46
N GLY A 220 2.97 -63.01 28.68
CA GLY A 220 2.10 -62.10 27.90
C GLY A 220 2.56 -60.64 27.88
N PHE A 221 3.15 -60.16 28.98
CA PHE A 221 3.75 -58.81 29.07
C PHE A 221 4.93 -58.61 28.10
N VAL A 222 5.81 -59.60 27.98
CA VAL A 222 6.97 -59.56 27.07
C VAL A 222 6.49 -59.51 25.61
N ASN A 223 5.46 -60.30 25.29
CA ASN A 223 4.84 -60.30 23.97
C ASN A 223 4.26 -58.93 23.57
N THR A 224 3.59 -58.24 24.50
CA THR A 224 3.08 -56.87 24.26
C THR A 224 4.21 -55.86 24.09
N LEU A 225 5.29 -55.98 24.89
CA LEU A 225 6.41 -55.05 24.87
C LEU A 225 7.26 -55.15 23.58
N LEU A 226 7.51 -56.35 23.06
CA LEU A 226 8.22 -56.53 21.78
C LEU A 226 7.39 -56.04 20.59
N GLY A 227 6.07 -56.25 20.62
CA GLY A 227 5.16 -55.65 19.64
C GLY A 227 5.19 -54.12 19.65
N LEU A 228 5.34 -53.51 20.83
CA LEU A 228 5.53 -52.06 20.97
C LEU A 228 6.87 -51.59 20.38
N PHE A 229 7.96 -52.35 20.52
CA PHE A 229 9.24 -52.00 19.90
C PHE A 229 9.19 -52.01 18.37
N GLY A 230 8.53 -53.02 17.78
CA GLY A 230 8.29 -53.06 16.34
C GLY A 230 7.45 -51.87 15.85
N ALA A 231 6.37 -51.56 16.58
CA ALA A 231 5.53 -50.40 16.34
C ALA A 231 6.30 -49.06 16.41
N LEU A 232 7.16 -48.89 17.41
CA LEU A 232 7.97 -47.68 17.60
C LEU A 232 9.04 -47.53 16.50
N ALA A 233 9.66 -48.63 16.06
CA ALA A 233 10.62 -48.62 14.96
C ALA A 233 9.94 -48.24 13.64
N LEU A 234 8.76 -48.82 13.36
CA LEU A 234 7.94 -48.46 12.20
C LEU A 234 7.50 -47.00 12.25
N LEU A 235 7.05 -46.53 13.41
CA LEU A 235 6.67 -45.14 13.63
C LEU A 235 7.83 -44.18 13.35
N ALA A 236 9.01 -44.44 13.92
CA ALA A 236 10.19 -43.62 13.72
C ALA A 236 10.61 -43.56 12.23
N ALA A 237 10.48 -44.69 11.52
CA ALA A 237 10.74 -44.77 10.09
C ALA A 237 9.74 -43.94 9.27
N VAL A 238 8.43 -44.06 9.55
CA VAL A 238 7.38 -43.32 8.84
C VAL A 238 7.48 -41.80 9.10
N VAL A 239 7.74 -41.39 10.35
CA VAL A 239 8.01 -39.98 10.67
C VAL A 239 9.25 -39.48 9.92
N THR A 240 10.29 -40.30 9.82
CA THR A 240 11.52 -39.96 9.06
C THR A 240 11.25 -39.85 7.56
N LEU A 241 10.38 -40.69 7.01
CA LEU A 241 9.99 -40.70 5.60
C LEU A 241 9.19 -39.43 5.23
N PHE A 242 8.29 -38.99 6.12
CA PHE A 242 7.40 -37.85 5.87
C PHE A 242 7.88 -36.51 6.43
N ARG A 243 8.97 -36.47 7.18
CA ARG A 243 9.59 -35.21 7.63
C ARG A 243 9.89 -34.31 6.43
N SER A 244 9.29 -33.12 6.43
CA SER A 244 9.46 -32.10 5.38
C SER A 244 10.92 -31.66 5.27
N GLN A 245 11.32 -31.25 4.07
CA GLN A 245 12.64 -30.71 3.81
C GLN A 245 12.84 -29.44 4.66
N ARG A 246 13.85 -29.43 5.54
CA ARG A 246 14.40 -28.17 6.04
C ARG A 246 15.06 -27.47 4.86
N SER A 247 14.74 -26.19 4.63
CA SER A 247 15.50 -25.38 3.68
C SER A 247 16.97 -25.44 4.10
N SER A 248 17.82 -26.02 3.27
CA SER A 248 19.27 -25.98 3.47
C SER A 248 19.90 -24.74 2.84
N ASN A 249 19.11 -23.92 2.13
CA ASN A 249 19.60 -22.72 1.47
C ASN A 249 19.49 -21.53 2.43
N ALA A 250 20.55 -21.35 3.21
CA ALA A 250 20.88 -20.06 3.81
C ALA A 250 21.34 -19.07 2.72
N LEU A 251 21.31 -17.78 3.03
CA LEU A 251 21.77 -16.70 2.16
C LEU A 251 23.23 -16.92 1.72
N THR A 252 23.51 -16.79 0.42
CA THR A 252 24.90 -16.73 -0.10
C THR A 252 25.43 -15.29 -0.01
N GLY A 253 26.75 -15.08 -0.10
CA GLY A 253 27.30 -13.72 -0.11
C GLY A 253 26.80 -12.88 -1.29
N SER A 254 26.68 -13.47 -2.49
CA SER A 254 26.06 -12.80 -3.65
C SER A 254 24.60 -12.40 -3.40
N ASP A 255 23.84 -13.22 -2.68
CA ASP A 255 22.45 -12.90 -2.32
C ASP A 255 22.39 -11.75 -1.30
N GLU A 256 23.29 -11.75 -0.31
CA GLU A 256 23.41 -10.67 0.70
C GLU A 256 23.81 -9.34 0.04
N SER A 257 24.76 -9.36 -0.89
CA SER A 257 25.18 -8.17 -1.65
C SER A 257 24.02 -7.58 -2.47
N ALA A 258 23.28 -8.41 -3.21
CA ALA A 258 22.11 -7.97 -3.96
C ALA A 258 20.98 -7.43 -3.06
N LEU A 259 20.72 -8.06 -1.92
CA LEU A 259 19.74 -7.57 -0.94
C LEU A 259 20.15 -6.21 -0.37
N ARG A 260 21.42 -6.02 0.01
CA ARG A 260 21.93 -4.72 0.48
C ARG A 260 21.73 -3.63 -0.57
N GLY A 261 22.02 -3.90 -1.84
CA GLY A 261 21.74 -2.95 -2.92
C GLY A 261 20.26 -2.58 -3.08
N LEU A 262 19.34 -3.53 -2.84
CA LEU A 262 17.90 -3.24 -2.83
C LEU A 262 17.48 -2.43 -1.57
N ILE A 263 18.06 -2.73 -0.41
CA ILE A 263 17.80 -2.03 0.86
C ILE A 263 18.33 -0.59 0.79
N ASP A 264 19.53 -0.37 0.26
CA ASP A 264 20.12 0.97 0.14
C ASP A 264 19.27 1.89 -0.74
N LYS A 265 18.58 1.31 -1.73
CA LYS A 265 17.76 2.06 -2.69
C LYS A 265 16.29 2.17 -2.29
N PHE A 266 15.71 1.16 -1.64
CA PHE A 266 14.27 1.06 -1.38
C PHE A 266 13.90 0.73 0.08
N GLY A 267 14.87 0.49 0.94
CA GLY A 267 14.66 0.06 2.34
C GLY A 267 14.30 1.20 3.31
N ALA A 268 13.95 2.39 2.81
CA ALA A 268 13.49 3.50 3.65
C ALA A 268 12.02 3.36 4.07
N GLU A 269 11.23 2.59 3.35
CA GLU A 269 9.78 2.47 3.57
C GLU A 269 9.41 1.49 4.70
N ASP A 270 10.25 0.51 5.01
CA ASP A 270 9.98 -0.50 6.06
C ASP A 270 11.12 -0.55 7.08
N SER A 271 10.80 -0.33 8.36
CA SER A 271 11.74 -0.42 9.49
C SER A 271 12.36 -1.82 9.64
N LEU A 272 11.73 -2.85 9.08
CA LEU A 272 12.20 -4.23 9.14
C LEU A 272 13.11 -4.64 7.97
N ALA A 273 13.26 -3.78 6.96
CA ALA A 273 13.95 -4.11 5.71
C ALA A 273 15.38 -4.61 5.92
N TYR A 274 16.14 -4.00 6.84
CA TYR A 274 17.53 -4.38 7.10
C TYR A 274 17.68 -5.79 7.69
N PHE A 275 16.68 -6.27 8.45
CA PHE A 275 16.66 -7.63 9.01
C PHE A 275 16.47 -8.73 7.95
N ALA A 276 16.15 -8.38 6.70
CA ALA A 276 16.17 -9.30 5.58
C ALA A 276 17.58 -9.84 5.28
N THR A 277 18.64 -9.13 5.69
CA THR A 277 20.05 -9.55 5.49
C THR A 277 20.52 -10.66 6.45
N ARG A 278 19.65 -11.13 7.35
CA ARG A 278 19.97 -12.18 8.32
C ARG A 278 20.33 -13.49 7.62
N ARG A 279 21.51 -14.04 7.92
CA ARG A 279 22.13 -15.16 7.18
C ARG A 279 21.47 -16.53 7.37
N ASP A 280 20.55 -16.69 8.32
CA ASP A 280 19.75 -17.91 8.49
C ASP A 280 18.46 -17.90 7.64
N LYS A 281 18.19 -16.79 6.92
CA LYS A 281 17.11 -16.67 5.93
C LYS A 281 17.60 -17.13 4.55
N GLY A 282 16.70 -17.73 3.78
CA GLY A 282 16.83 -17.85 2.33
C GLY A 282 16.15 -16.68 1.64
N VAL A 283 16.36 -16.52 0.34
CA VAL A 283 15.76 -15.44 -0.46
C VAL A 283 15.22 -15.97 -1.78
N VAL A 284 14.13 -15.38 -2.25
CA VAL A 284 13.62 -15.52 -3.61
C VAL A 284 13.55 -14.13 -4.25
N PHE A 285 14.19 -13.95 -5.39
CA PHE A 285 14.11 -12.72 -6.18
C PHE A 285 12.97 -12.79 -7.19
N ALA A 286 12.36 -11.65 -7.50
CA ALA A 286 11.57 -11.48 -8.71
C ALA A 286 12.43 -11.85 -9.94
N PRO A 287 11.84 -12.33 -11.05
CA PRO A 287 12.59 -12.64 -12.26
C PRO A 287 13.41 -11.45 -12.81
N SER A 288 12.96 -10.22 -12.54
CA SER A 288 13.66 -8.97 -12.89
C SER A 288 14.83 -8.63 -11.96
N GLY A 289 14.90 -9.26 -10.77
CA GLY A 289 15.84 -8.97 -9.70
C GLY A 289 15.65 -7.62 -9.01
N LYS A 290 14.55 -6.91 -9.28
CA LYS A 290 14.23 -5.60 -8.67
C LYS A 290 13.54 -5.68 -7.31
N ALA A 291 13.10 -6.86 -6.91
CA ALA A 291 12.48 -7.12 -5.62
C ALA A 291 12.79 -8.54 -5.13
N ALA A 292 12.69 -8.79 -3.83
CA ALA A 292 12.97 -10.08 -3.21
C ALA A 292 12.13 -10.33 -1.95
N VAL A 293 11.82 -11.60 -1.66
CA VAL A 293 11.21 -12.04 -0.41
C VAL A 293 12.20 -12.91 0.34
N THR A 294 12.51 -12.56 1.59
CA THR A 294 13.36 -13.37 2.46
C THR A 294 12.49 -14.24 3.37
N TYR A 295 12.91 -15.49 3.57
CA TYR A 295 12.09 -16.49 4.25
C TYR A 295 12.92 -17.53 5.00
N ARG A 296 12.30 -18.22 5.96
CA ARG A 296 12.87 -19.39 6.64
C ARG A 296 11.81 -20.46 6.77
N VAL A 297 12.21 -21.73 6.74
CA VAL A 297 11.27 -22.86 6.81
C VAL A 297 11.29 -23.50 8.19
N GLU A 298 10.22 -23.33 8.95
CA GLU A 298 10.04 -23.93 10.27
C GLU A 298 8.80 -24.82 10.31
N VAL A 299 8.97 -26.07 10.75
CA VAL A 299 7.89 -27.07 10.89
C VAL A 299 7.02 -27.21 9.62
N GLY A 300 7.61 -27.01 8.44
CA GLY A 300 6.91 -27.07 7.15
C GLY A 300 6.04 -25.84 6.83
N VAL A 301 6.31 -24.71 7.48
CA VAL A 301 5.83 -23.36 7.14
C VAL A 301 6.99 -22.59 6.52
N CYS A 302 6.79 -22.03 5.33
CA CYS A 302 7.70 -21.08 4.69
C CYS A 302 7.34 -19.69 5.22
N LEU A 303 8.06 -19.24 6.25
CA LEU A 303 7.79 -18.01 6.97
C LEU A 303 8.65 -16.87 6.41
N ALA A 304 8.04 -15.87 5.79
CA ALA A 304 8.67 -14.60 5.43
C ALA A 304 8.57 -13.58 6.58
N SER A 305 9.45 -12.59 6.59
CA SER A 305 9.47 -11.51 7.60
C SER A 305 9.45 -10.14 6.95
N GLY A 306 8.57 -9.25 7.42
CA GLY A 306 8.45 -7.90 6.89
C GLY A 306 7.95 -7.86 5.44
N ASP A 307 8.20 -6.74 4.78
CA ASP A 307 7.76 -6.52 3.41
C ASP A 307 8.71 -7.15 2.37
N PRO A 308 8.26 -7.34 1.12
CA PRO A 308 9.18 -7.60 0.02
C PRO A 308 10.20 -6.46 -0.11
N ILE A 309 11.47 -6.79 -0.28
CA ILE A 309 12.58 -5.83 -0.37
C ILE A 309 12.79 -5.43 -1.83
N GLY A 310 12.75 -4.13 -2.14
CA GLY A 310 13.01 -3.60 -3.50
C GLY A 310 11.84 -2.78 -4.06
N ASN A 311 11.80 -2.57 -5.37
CA ASN A 311 10.78 -1.73 -6.01
C ASN A 311 9.36 -2.31 -5.80
N PRO A 312 8.40 -1.55 -5.23
CA PRO A 312 7.01 -1.95 -5.05
C PRO A 312 6.32 -2.50 -6.29
N GLU A 313 6.62 -1.97 -7.47
CA GLU A 313 6.06 -2.46 -8.75
C GLU A 313 6.46 -3.91 -9.05
N ALA A 314 7.61 -4.35 -8.52
CA ALA A 314 8.12 -5.70 -8.71
C ALA A 314 7.74 -6.65 -7.57
N TRP A 315 7.09 -6.17 -6.49
CA TRP A 315 6.65 -6.99 -5.36
C TRP A 315 5.73 -8.15 -5.78
N PRO A 316 4.70 -7.95 -6.63
CA PRO A 316 3.83 -9.07 -7.04
C PRO A 316 4.63 -10.24 -7.63
N HIS A 317 5.63 -9.95 -8.46
CA HIS A 317 6.48 -10.96 -9.07
C HIS A 317 7.40 -11.68 -8.08
N ALA A 318 7.89 -10.99 -7.05
CA ALA A 318 8.67 -11.62 -5.99
C ALA A 318 7.79 -12.51 -5.10
N ILE A 319 6.58 -12.05 -4.76
CA ILE A 319 5.58 -12.81 -3.99
C ILE A 319 5.16 -14.07 -4.75
N ASP A 320 4.81 -13.95 -6.04
CA ASP A 320 4.46 -15.09 -6.90
C ASP A 320 5.58 -16.13 -6.93
N SER A 321 6.82 -15.69 -7.13
CA SER A 321 7.99 -16.58 -7.17
C SER A 321 8.21 -17.31 -5.83
N TRP A 322 7.92 -16.62 -4.71
CA TRP A 322 8.00 -17.21 -3.37
C TRP A 322 6.85 -18.19 -3.09
N LEU A 323 5.63 -17.88 -3.51
CA LEU A 323 4.47 -18.79 -3.41
C LEU A 323 4.68 -20.06 -4.25
N GLU A 324 5.19 -19.93 -5.48
CA GLU A 324 5.57 -21.07 -6.32
C GLU A 324 6.64 -21.94 -5.66
N LEU A 325 7.60 -21.32 -4.97
CA LEU A 325 8.62 -22.04 -4.20
C LEU A 325 7.99 -22.82 -3.04
N ALA A 326 7.11 -22.17 -2.26
CA ALA A 326 6.41 -22.81 -1.16
C ALA A 326 5.57 -24.00 -1.65
N GLU A 327 4.83 -23.83 -2.75
CA GLU A 327 4.02 -24.87 -3.37
C GLU A 327 4.88 -26.07 -3.83
N LYS A 328 6.01 -25.82 -4.51
CA LYS A 328 6.93 -26.87 -5.01
C LYS A 328 7.42 -27.82 -3.91
N TYR A 329 7.59 -27.32 -2.70
CA TYR A 329 8.04 -28.09 -1.53
C TYR A 329 6.91 -28.47 -0.57
N GLY A 330 5.67 -28.08 -0.85
CA GLY A 330 4.52 -28.31 0.02
C GLY A 330 4.67 -27.63 1.38
N TRP A 331 5.26 -26.44 1.39
CA TRP A 331 5.33 -25.60 2.58
C TRP A 331 4.12 -24.68 2.64
N THR A 332 3.60 -24.48 3.85
CA THR A 332 2.55 -23.49 4.11
C THR A 332 3.18 -22.09 4.04
N PRO A 333 2.78 -21.19 3.12
CA PRO A 333 3.32 -19.84 3.10
C PRO A 333 2.69 -18.98 4.21
N ALA A 334 3.53 -18.25 4.92
CA ALA A 334 3.10 -17.26 5.91
C ALA A 334 4.09 -16.09 5.96
N VAL A 335 3.62 -14.91 6.35
CA VAL A 335 4.42 -13.69 6.50
C VAL A 335 4.18 -13.12 7.88
N MET A 336 5.23 -12.68 8.55
CA MET A 336 5.16 -12.13 9.90
C MET A 336 5.73 -10.71 9.94
N GLY A 337 4.94 -9.77 10.45
CA GLY A 337 5.39 -8.39 10.66
C GLY A 337 5.35 -7.54 9.38
N ALA A 338 4.48 -7.87 8.41
CA ALA A 338 4.30 -7.03 7.22
C ALA A 338 3.75 -5.66 7.63
N SER A 339 4.19 -4.59 6.97
CA SER A 339 3.53 -3.29 7.03
C SER A 339 2.14 -3.37 6.39
N GLU A 340 1.36 -2.29 6.46
CA GLU A 340 0.07 -2.22 5.77
C GLU A 340 0.21 -2.35 4.24
N ASP A 341 1.23 -1.74 3.65
CA ASP A 341 1.52 -1.83 2.22
C ASP A 341 1.93 -3.24 1.81
N GLY A 342 2.83 -3.86 2.58
CA GLY A 342 3.23 -5.25 2.36
C GLY A 342 2.07 -6.21 2.53
N ALA A 343 1.27 -6.05 3.58
CA ALA A 343 0.07 -6.87 3.84
C ALA A 343 -0.95 -6.73 2.71
N THR A 344 -1.11 -5.54 2.15
CA THR A 344 -1.95 -5.30 0.96
C THR A 344 -1.43 -6.05 -0.25
N ALA A 345 -0.12 -6.06 -0.49
CA ALA A 345 0.49 -6.82 -1.57
C ALA A 345 0.31 -8.34 -1.40
N PHE A 346 0.52 -8.88 -0.19
CA PHE A 346 0.30 -10.29 0.13
C PHE A 346 -1.18 -10.69 0.03
N LYS A 347 -2.11 -9.80 0.43
CA LYS A 347 -3.56 -10.01 0.28
C LYS A 347 -3.98 -10.11 -1.19
N ARG A 348 -3.43 -9.25 -2.05
CA ARG A 348 -3.65 -9.30 -3.51
C ARG A 348 -3.14 -10.61 -4.13
N ALA A 349 -2.10 -11.21 -3.55
CA ALA A 349 -1.59 -12.52 -3.96
C ALA A 349 -2.38 -13.71 -3.39
N GLY A 350 -3.48 -13.47 -2.64
CA GLY A 350 -4.39 -14.49 -2.15
C GLY A 350 -4.15 -14.98 -0.72
N LEU A 351 -3.32 -14.29 0.07
CA LEU A 351 -3.17 -14.58 1.50
C LEU A 351 -4.25 -13.86 2.34
N ASN A 352 -4.67 -14.49 3.42
CA ASN A 352 -5.46 -13.85 4.46
C ASN A 352 -4.54 -12.97 5.33
N VAL A 353 -5.10 -11.90 5.89
CA VAL A 353 -4.37 -10.93 6.71
C VAL A 353 -5.04 -10.84 8.08
N LEU A 354 -4.23 -10.91 9.13
CA LEU A 354 -4.64 -10.72 10.51
C LEU A 354 -3.69 -9.72 11.16
N GLU A 355 -4.22 -8.73 11.87
CA GLU A 355 -3.40 -7.82 12.66
C GLU A 355 -2.66 -8.60 13.74
N LEU A 356 -1.33 -8.47 13.75
CA LEU A 356 -0.46 -9.19 14.66
C LEU A 356 -0.13 -8.35 15.90
N GLY A 357 -0.05 -7.03 15.76
CA GLY A 357 0.27 -6.08 16.83
C GLY A 357 0.78 -4.76 16.26
N ASP A 358 1.46 -3.97 17.09
CA ASP A 358 1.96 -2.64 16.68
C ASP A 358 3.44 -2.47 16.97
N GLU A 359 4.14 -1.76 16.09
CA GLU A 359 5.52 -1.32 16.28
C GLU A 359 5.57 0.05 16.97
N ALA A 360 6.47 0.21 17.95
CA ALA A 360 6.66 1.46 18.67
C ALA A 360 7.73 2.34 17.98
N ILE A 361 7.31 3.44 17.36
CA ILE A 361 8.17 4.41 16.69
C ILE A 361 8.30 5.68 17.55
N LEU A 362 9.54 6.11 17.79
CA LEU A 362 9.85 7.41 18.37
C LEU A 362 10.37 8.36 17.31
N TYR A 363 9.85 9.59 17.30
CA TYR A 363 10.32 10.68 16.47
C TYR A 363 11.24 11.60 17.28
N THR A 364 12.51 11.71 16.90
CA THR A 364 13.53 12.43 17.69
C THR A 364 13.14 13.89 17.94
N LYS A 365 12.55 14.54 16.94
CA LYS A 365 12.08 15.93 17.02
C LYS A 365 10.94 16.14 18.01
N GLN A 366 10.09 15.14 18.19
CA GLN A 366 8.91 15.24 19.05
C GLN A 366 9.23 14.76 20.47
N PHE A 367 10.22 13.89 20.60
CA PHE A 367 10.63 13.30 21.87
C PHE A 367 11.19 14.35 22.82
N ASN A 368 10.47 14.60 23.91
CA ASN A 368 10.93 15.48 24.97
C ASN A 368 10.68 14.85 26.35
N LEU A 369 11.59 15.09 27.28
CA LEU A 369 11.43 14.63 28.66
C LEU A 369 10.54 15.56 29.50
N ASN A 370 10.03 16.64 28.92
CA ASN A 370 9.20 17.61 29.60
C ASN A 370 7.76 17.09 29.67
N GLY A 371 6.95 17.60 30.59
CA GLY A 371 5.57 17.13 30.78
C GLY A 371 5.37 16.14 31.93
N ARG A 372 4.10 15.97 32.30
CA ARG A 372 3.65 15.23 33.48
C ARG A 372 3.77 13.72 33.29
N GLU A 373 3.48 13.24 32.08
CA GLU A 373 3.45 11.82 31.75
C GLU A 373 4.85 11.21 31.66
N MET A 374 5.86 11.98 31.22
CA MET A 374 7.28 11.58 31.18
C MET A 374 7.97 11.55 32.55
N ARG A 375 7.26 11.86 33.64
CA ARG A 375 7.81 11.88 35.02
C ARG A 375 8.52 10.57 35.40
N PRO A 376 7.97 9.37 35.14
CA PRO A 376 8.63 8.10 35.49
C PRO A 376 9.96 7.91 34.75
N VAL A 377 10.00 8.21 33.44
CA VAL A 377 11.21 8.12 32.61
C VAL A 377 12.26 9.12 33.11
N ARG A 378 11.86 10.38 33.32
CA ARG A 378 12.74 11.44 33.84
C ARG A 378 13.36 11.07 35.19
N GLN A 379 12.60 10.45 36.08
CA GLN A 379 13.09 9.95 37.37
C GLN A 379 14.05 8.77 37.24
N ALA A 380 13.83 7.86 36.28
CA ALA A 380 14.75 6.76 35.98
C ALA A 380 16.08 7.28 35.41
N VAL A 381 16.03 8.17 34.42
CA VAL A 381 17.18 8.85 33.81
C VAL A 381 18.02 9.59 34.86
N THR A 382 17.36 10.38 35.72
CA THR A 382 18.05 11.14 36.78
C THR A 382 18.76 10.22 37.77
N ARG A 383 18.14 9.08 38.13
CA ARG A 383 18.75 8.08 39.03
C ARG A 383 19.98 7.43 38.41
N ALA A 384 19.90 7.02 37.15
CA ALA A 384 21.04 6.42 36.44
C ALA A 384 22.21 7.40 36.33
N ARG A 385 21.95 8.67 35.96
CA ARG A 385 22.99 9.71 35.92
C ARG A 385 23.61 9.97 37.30
N LYS A 386 22.80 10.04 38.36
CA LYS A 386 23.30 10.22 39.74
C LYS A 386 24.17 9.05 40.22
N ALA A 387 23.94 7.84 39.69
CA ALA A 387 24.77 6.67 39.94
C ALA A 387 26.09 6.65 39.14
N GLY A 388 26.38 7.69 38.35
CA GLY A 388 27.63 7.80 37.57
C GLY A 388 27.57 7.16 36.19
N VAL A 389 26.37 6.81 35.69
CA VAL A 389 26.23 6.24 34.34
C VAL A 389 26.32 7.33 33.28
N THR A 390 27.19 7.11 32.29
CA THR A 390 27.36 7.95 31.09
C THR A 390 26.97 7.15 29.85
N VAL A 391 26.61 7.84 28.75
CA VAL A 391 26.21 7.19 27.49
C VAL A 391 27.04 7.73 26.33
N GLN A 392 27.38 6.84 25.40
CA GLN A 392 28.10 7.15 24.17
C GLN A 392 27.35 6.55 22.97
N LEU A 393 27.22 7.34 21.89
CA LEU A 393 26.63 6.91 20.63
C LEU A 393 27.75 6.85 19.58
N ARG A 394 27.93 5.71 18.91
CA ARG A 394 28.96 5.51 17.88
C ARG A 394 28.46 4.57 16.79
N ARG A 395 28.91 4.72 15.54
CA ARG A 395 28.67 3.70 14.51
C ARG A 395 29.59 2.50 14.79
N HIS A 396 29.19 1.30 14.39
CA HIS A 396 29.99 0.08 14.57
C HIS A 396 31.39 0.22 13.96
N ARG A 397 31.51 0.87 12.79
CA ARG A 397 32.81 1.12 12.13
C ARG A 397 33.78 1.99 12.92
N ASP A 398 33.28 2.81 13.85
CA ASP A 398 34.09 3.75 14.65
C ASP A 398 34.57 3.13 15.97
N ILE A 399 34.18 1.88 16.26
CA ILE A 399 34.51 1.18 17.50
C ILE A 399 35.72 0.26 17.25
N PRO A 400 36.83 0.41 18.00
CA PRO A 400 37.97 -0.48 17.89
C PRO A 400 37.59 -1.95 18.10
N ALA A 401 38.17 -2.86 17.31
CA ALA A 401 37.82 -4.28 17.34
C ALA A 401 37.96 -4.94 18.73
N GLN A 402 38.94 -4.50 19.54
CA GLN A 402 39.11 -4.98 20.91
C GLN A 402 37.96 -4.53 21.81
N GLU A 403 37.54 -3.26 21.69
CA GLU A 403 36.41 -2.73 22.45
C GLU A 403 35.09 -3.38 22.02
N MET A 404 34.88 -3.59 20.71
CA MET A 404 33.70 -4.31 20.21
C MET A 404 33.64 -5.75 20.74
N ALA A 405 34.78 -6.45 20.85
CA ALA A 405 34.83 -7.80 21.42
C ALA A 405 34.41 -7.81 22.91
N GLU A 406 34.84 -6.84 23.71
CA GLU A 406 34.41 -6.69 25.11
C GLU A 406 32.91 -6.40 25.22
N ILE A 407 32.37 -5.58 24.32
CA ILE A 407 30.93 -5.26 24.27
C ILE A 407 30.11 -6.50 23.92
N ILE A 408 30.56 -7.30 22.95
CA ILE A 408 29.93 -8.57 22.56
C ILE A 408 29.95 -9.54 23.75
N GLU A 409 31.09 -9.70 24.43
CA GLU A 409 31.20 -10.56 25.60
C GLU A 409 30.25 -10.14 26.73
N CYS A 410 30.14 -8.83 26.99
CA CYS A 410 29.17 -8.30 27.95
C CYS A 410 27.73 -8.64 27.53
N ALA A 411 27.37 -8.36 26.27
CA ALA A 411 26.02 -8.59 25.76
C ALA A 411 25.63 -10.09 25.76
N ASP A 412 26.58 -10.98 25.46
CA ASP A 412 26.42 -12.43 25.52
C ASP A 412 26.23 -12.93 26.96
N ASN A 413 26.99 -12.39 27.92
CA ASN A 413 26.89 -12.74 29.34
C ASN A 413 25.56 -12.28 29.97
N TRP A 414 24.95 -11.21 29.45
CA TRP A 414 23.66 -10.70 29.90
C TRP A 414 22.46 -11.33 29.19
N ARG A 415 22.69 -12.39 28.39
CA ARG A 415 21.63 -13.07 27.63
C ARG A 415 20.85 -14.04 28.52
N ASP A 416 19.52 -13.93 28.51
CA ASP A 416 18.62 -14.79 29.30
C ASP A 416 18.37 -16.19 28.69
N THR A 417 18.68 -16.41 27.39
CA THR A 417 18.42 -17.68 26.67
C THR A 417 19.61 -18.11 25.79
N GLU A 418 19.79 -19.41 25.54
CA GLU A 418 20.91 -19.91 24.68
C GLU A 418 20.81 -19.48 23.21
N THR A 419 19.61 -19.17 22.71
CA THR A 419 19.38 -18.68 21.33
C THR A 419 18.95 -17.21 21.31
N GLU A 420 19.41 -16.45 20.32
CA GLU A 420 18.96 -15.08 20.03
C GLU A 420 17.44 -15.09 19.75
N ARG A 421 16.68 -14.19 20.40
CA ARG A 421 15.24 -13.99 20.14
C ARG A 421 15.04 -13.02 18.98
N GLY A 422 13.96 -13.20 18.22
CA GLY A 422 13.56 -12.33 17.12
C GLY A 422 13.91 -12.88 15.75
N PHE A 423 12.94 -13.26 14.92
CA PHE A 423 13.15 -13.59 13.49
C PHE A 423 12.94 -12.36 12.60
N SER A 424 12.01 -11.49 13.01
CA SER A 424 11.67 -10.27 12.30
C SER A 424 12.51 -9.05 12.71
N MET A 425 13.04 -8.99 13.94
CA MET A 425 13.78 -7.81 14.45
C MET A 425 15.07 -8.13 15.22
N ALA A 426 15.78 -9.18 14.81
CA ALA A 426 17.15 -9.39 15.29
C ALA A 426 18.02 -9.92 14.16
N LEU A 427 19.21 -9.35 13.98
CA LEU A 427 20.25 -9.85 13.09
C LEU A 427 21.04 -11.00 13.72
N GLY A 428 21.19 -10.98 15.05
CA GLY A 428 21.92 -12.01 15.81
C GLY A 428 23.42 -12.08 15.47
N ARG A 429 24.01 -10.95 15.04
CA ARG A 429 25.42 -10.84 14.65
C ARG A 429 26.04 -9.48 15.02
N LEU A 430 25.95 -9.09 16.29
CA LEU A 430 26.55 -7.85 16.80
C LEU A 430 28.04 -7.76 16.42
N GLY A 431 28.46 -6.61 15.87
CA GLY A 431 29.86 -6.35 15.50
C GLY A 431 30.33 -6.99 14.18
N ASP A 432 29.43 -7.48 13.32
CA ASP A 432 29.80 -7.95 11.99
C ASP A 432 30.43 -6.80 11.15
N PRO A 433 31.59 -7.01 10.50
CA PRO A 433 32.25 -5.97 9.71
C PRO A 433 31.40 -5.39 8.56
N LEU A 434 30.43 -6.16 8.04
CA LEU A 434 29.52 -5.69 6.98
C LEU A 434 28.38 -4.81 7.51
N ASP A 435 28.21 -4.72 8.84
CA ASP A 435 27.17 -3.95 9.50
C ASP A 435 27.76 -2.68 10.18
N GLY A 436 28.80 -2.11 9.57
CA GLY A 436 29.51 -0.91 10.07
C GLY A 436 28.64 0.32 10.26
N ASP A 437 27.52 0.40 9.52
CA ASP A 437 26.53 1.48 9.56
C ASP A 437 25.55 1.34 10.73
N CYS A 438 25.53 0.20 11.45
CA CYS A 438 24.72 0.07 12.65
C CYS A 438 25.19 1.05 13.73
N LEU A 439 24.24 1.57 14.52
CA LEU A 439 24.50 2.48 15.62
C LEU A 439 24.53 1.72 16.94
N LEU A 440 25.58 1.92 17.73
CA LEU A 440 25.69 1.42 19.09
C LEU A 440 25.48 2.55 20.09
N VAL A 441 24.58 2.34 21.05
CA VAL A 441 24.36 3.21 22.21
C VAL A 441 24.84 2.46 23.44
N GLN A 442 25.96 2.91 24.02
CA GLN A 442 26.65 2.22 25.10
C GLN A 442 26.56 3.02 26.40
N ALA A 443 26.12 2.38 27.48
CA ALA A 443 26.13 2.93 28.83
C ALA A 443 27.37 2.43 29.58
N ARG A 444 28.12 3.36 30.19
CA ARG A 444 29.34 3.08 30.95
C ARG A 444 29.25 3.61 32.39
N GLN A 445 29.74 2.84 33.35
CA GLN A 445 29.90 3.19 34.76
C GLN A 445 31.28 2.70 35.23
N ASP A 446 32.10 3.57 35.82
CA ASP A 446 33.45 3.24 36.30
C ASP A 446 34.31 2.47 35.26
N ASP A 447 34.28 2.96 34.01
CA ASP A 447 34.95 2.35 32.84
C ASP A 447 34.51 0.93 32.43
N LYS A 448 33.38 0.46 32.96
CA LYS A 448 32.74 -0.80 32.54
C LYS A 448 31.47 -0.54 31.76
N THR A 449 31.23 -1.34 30.72
CA THR A 449 29.95 -1.34 30.00
C THR A 449 28.88 -1.94 30.91
N VAL A 450 27.77 -1.23 31.09
CA VAL A 450 26.64 -1.65 31.95
C VAL A 450 25.32 -1.76 31.19
N GLY A 451 25.28 -1.33 29.93
CA GLY A 451 24.14 -1.51 29.04
C GLY A 451 24.45 -1.12 27.60
N VAL A 452 23.74 -1.73 26.65
CA VAL A 452 23.98 -1.58 25.22
C VAL A 452 22.66 -1.64 24.46
N LEU A 453 22.47 -0.70 23.52
CA LEU A 453 21.54 -0.82 22.40
C LEU A 453 22.34 -0.93 21.10
N SER A 454 22.00 -1.90 20.25
CA SER A 454 22.44 -1.97 18.85
C SER A 454 21.26 -1.69 17.95
N LEU A 455 21.43 -0.80 16.97
CA LEU A 455 20.38 -0.40 16.05
C LEU A 455 20.84 -0.52 14.61
N VAL A 456 20.00 -1.13 13.79
CA VAL A 456 20.23 -1.27 12.35
C VAL A 456 19.71 -0.04 11.60
N PRO A 457 20.29 0.29 10.43
CA PRO A 457 19.78 1.35 9.57
C PRO A 457 18.35 1.07 9.10
N TRP A 458 17.49 2.08 9.16
CA TRP A 458 16.19 2.14 8.49
C TRP A 458 16.21 3.31 7.51
N GLY A 459 16.49 3.01 6.24
CA GLY A 459 16.78 4.03 5.23
C GLY A 459 17.97 4.93 5.62
N ARG A 460 17.91 6.21 5.25
CA ARG A 460 18.98 7.19 5.50
C ARG A 460 18.85 7.93 6.84
N SER A 461 17.64 7.96 7.41
CA SER A 461 17.32 8.79 8.58
C SER A 461 16.58 8.05 9.70
N GLY A 462 16.34 6.75 9.56
CA GLY A 462 15.75 5.91 10.61
C GLY A 462 16.77 4.94 11.19
N VAL A 463 16.47 4.45 12.40
CA VAL A 463 17.15 3.29 13.00
C VAL A 463 16.13 2.35 13.64
N SER A 464 16.37 1.05 13.59
CA SER A 464 15.52 0.04 14.21
C SER A 464 16.29 -0.76 15.25
N LEU A 465 15.69 -1.00 16.41
CA LEU A 465 16.35 -1.73 17.49
C LEU A 465 16.59 -3.20 17.10
N ASP A 466 17.86 -3.61 17.13
CA ASP A 466 18.31 -4.99 16.91
C ASP A 466 18.61 -5.71 18.23
N LEU A 467 19.28 -5.02 19.16
CA LEU A 467 19.69 -5.59 20.44
C LEU A 467 19.49 -4.59 21.56
N MET A 468 18.92 -5.06 22.68
CA MET A 468 18.82 -4.31 23.92
C MET A 468 19.23 -5.21 25.09
N ARG A 469 20.31 -4.83 25.78
CA ARG A 469 20.86 -5.59 26.92
C ARG A 469 21.34 -4.65 28.02
N ARG A 470 21.24 -5.10 29.27
CA ARG A 470 21.84 -4.42 30.44
C ARG A 470 22.44 -5.43 31.39
N ASP A 471 23.45 -5.02 32.12
CA ASP A 471 23.96 -5.78 33.26
C ASP A 471 22.85 -5.93 34.32
N PRO A 472 22.52 -7.15 34.78
CA PRO A 472 21.59 -7.35 35.89
C PRO A 472 21.95 -6.57 37.16
N GLN A 473 23.23 -6.27 37.38
CA GLN A 473 23.74 -5.49 38.52
C GLN A 473 23.74 -3.97 38.26
N SER A 474 23.39 -3.52 37.06
CA SER A 474 23.36 -2.09 36.73
C SER A 474 22.31 -1.31 37.51
N PRO A 475 22.54 -0.01 37.78
CA PRO A 475 21.56 0.87 38.41
C PRO A 475 20.20 0.86 37.69
N ASN A 476 19.11 1.00 38.43
CA ASN A 476 17.77 1.12 37.85
C ASN A 476 17.68 2.40 36.99
N GLY A 477 17.25 2.26 35.73
CA GLY A 477 17.10 3.38 34.80
C GLY A 477 18.08 3.41 33.62
N VAL A 478 18.98 2.42 33.50
CA VAL A 478 19.99 2.39 32.43
C VAL A 478 19.36 2.28 31.03
N ILE A 479 18.32 1.46 30.85
CA ILE A 479 17.63 1.36 29.54
C ILE A 479 16.90 2.65 29.22
N GLU A 480 16.20 3.25 30.19
CA GLU A 480 15.55 4.54 30.03
C GLU A 480 16.53 5.64 29.64
N LEU A 481 17.73 5.64 30.25
CA LEU A 481 18.81 6.55 29.89
C LEU A 481 19.29 6.29 28.46
N LEU A 482 19.57 5.05 28.07
CA LEU A 482 20.00 4.72 26.71
C LEU A 482 18.99 5.16 25.63
N VAL A 483 17.71 4.84 25.82
CA VAL A 483 16.63 5.22 24.88
C VAL A 483 16.47 6.74 24.82
N THR A 484 16.53 7.41 25.97
CA THR A 484 16.45 8.87 26.03
C THR A 484 17.62 9.52 25.28
N GLU A 485 18.86 9.11 25.55
CA GLU A 485 20.04 9.69 24.91
C GLU A 485 20.05 9.42 23.41
N LEU A 486 19.55 8.26 22.98
CA LEU A 486 19.32 7.98 21.57
C LEU A 486 18.30 8.95 20.97
N ALA A 487 17.15 9.13 21.61
CA ALA A 487 16.08 9.98 21.08
C ALA A 487 16.44 11.47 21.09
N THR A 488 17.21 11.95 22.08
CA THR A 488 17.63 13.36 22.17
C THR A 488 18.93 13.66 21.44
N GLY A 489 19.81 12.66 21.27
CA GLY A 489 21.14 12.81 20.65
C GLY A 489 21.24 12.27 19.22
N GLY A 490 20.23 11.53 18.76
CA GLY A 490 20.21 10.86 17.45
C GLY A 490 20.31 11.82 16.26
N ASP A 491 19.84 13.06 16.39
CA ASP A 491 19.92 14.10 15.35
C ASP A 491 21.38 14.35 14.89
N GLN A 492 22.37 14.19 15.78
CA GLN A 492 23.80 14.32 15.44
C GLN A 492 24.27 13.26 14.43
N PHE A 493 23.54 12.15 14.32
CA PHE A 493 23.79 11.05 13.40
C PHE A 493 22.81 11.04 12.21
N GLY A 494 22.01 12.10 12.05
CA GLY A 494 20.99 12.22 11.00
C GLY A 494 19.73 11.39 11.25
N ILE A 495 19.50 10.96 12.49
CA ILE A 495 18.39 10.07 12.85
C ILE A 495 17.17 10.90 13.20
N SER A 496 16.05 10.69 12.52
CA SER A 496 14.75 11.31 12.78
C SER A 496 13.70 10.35 13.31
N LYS A 497 13.85 9.04 13.06
CA LYS A 497 12.90 7.99 13.51
C LYS A 497 13.64 6.84 14.18
N ILE A 498 13.09 6.30 15.26
CA ILE A 498 13.64 5.18 16.02
C ILE A 498 12.54 4.13 16.25
N SER A 499 12.69 2.94 15.69
CA SER A 499 11.86 1.79 16.06
C SER A 499 12.42 1.10 17.32
N LEU A 500 11.59 0.98 18.37
CA LEU A 500 11.98 0.40 19.65
C LEU A 500 11.68 -1.09 19.79
N ASN A 501 10.60 -1.61 19.20
CA ASN A 501 10.27 -3.04 19.03
C ASN A 501 8.81 -3.20 18.59
N PHE A 502 8.46 -4.42 18.15
CA PHE A 502 7.09 -4.86 17.92
C PHE A 502 6.42 -5.39 19.20
N ALA A 503 5.21 -4.90 19.50
CA ALA A 503 4.35 -5.39 20.58
C ALA A 503 3.21 -6.24 20.01
N VAL A 504 3.37 -7.56 20.07
CA VAL A 504 2.36 -8.53 19.60
C VAL A 504 1.06 -8.43 20.41
N PHE A 505 -0.08 -8.42 19.71
CA PHE A 505 -1.45 -8.41 20.26
C PHE A 505 -1.81 -7.19 21.11
N ARG A 506 -1.19 -6.03 20.85
CA ARG A 506 -1.49 -4.79 21.58
C ARG A 506 -2.99 -4.43 21.54
N ALA A 507 -3.65 -4.47 20.38
CA ALA A 507 -5.07 -4.16 20.25
C ALA A 507 -5.93 -4.95 21.25
N VAL A 508 -5.64 -6.24 21.46
CA VAL A 508 -6.35 -7.10 22.41
C VAL A 508 -6.13 -6.67 23.87
N PHE A 509 -4.94 -6.16 24.21
CA PHE A 509 -4.65 -5.63 25.55
C PHE A 509 -5.30 -4.27 25.81
N GLU A 510 -5.35 -3.40 24.79
CA GLU A 510 -5.91 -2.05 24.88
C GLU A 510 -7.44 -2.08 24.89
N GLU A 511 -8.06 -2.70 23.88
CA GLU A 511 -9.53 -2.80 23.75
C GLU A 511 -10.15 -3.66 24.84
N GLY A 512 -9.49 -4.76 25.22
CA GLY A 512 -9.92 -5.62 26.32
C GLY A 512 -9.88 -4.95 27.69
N SER A 513 -9.33 -3.72 27.80
CA SER A 513 -9.28 -2.91 29.02
C SER A 513 -10.29 -1.78 29.09
N ARG A 514 -10.96 -1.46 27.97
CA ARG A 514 -11.98 -0.40 27.89
C ARG A 514 -13.31 -0.85 28.50
N ILE A 515 -14.01 0.09 29.15
CA ILE A 515 -15.37 -0.13 29.69
C ILE A 515 -16.31 -0.30 28.50
N GLY A 516 -16.78 -1.53 28.26
CA GLY A 516 -17.61 -1.88 27.09
C GLY A 516 -17.14 -3.12 26.30
N ALA A 517 -15.94 -3.63 26.55
CA ALA A 517 -15.41 -4.80 25.84
C ALA A 517 -16.32 -6.04 26.00
N GLY A 518 -16.70 -6.67 24.88
CA GLY A 518 -17.58 -7.84 24.85
C GLY A 518 -17.01 -9.09 25.55
N PRO A 519 -17.84 -10.13 25.82
CA PRO A 519 -17.43 -11.31 26.60
C PRO A 519 -16.25 -12.08 26.00
N VAL A 520 -16.18 -12.16 24.67
CA VAL A 520 -15.15 -12.91 23.94
C VAL A 520 -13.77 -12.27 24.09
N LEU A 521 -13.68 -10.93 23.93
CA LEU A 521 -12.43 -10.17 24.10
C LEU A 521 -11.88 -10.28 25.53
N ARG A 522 -12.74 -10.31 26.56
CA ARG A 522 -12.30 -10.53 27.95
C ARG A 522 -11.74 -11.92 28.18
N VAL A 523 -12.35 -12.95 27.59
CA VAL A 523 -11.85 -14.33 27.67
C VAL A 523 -10.50 -14.43 26.94
N TRP A 524 -10.40 -13.87 25.74
CA TRP A 524 -9.16 -13.84 24.97
C TRP A 524 -8.03 -13.10 25.71
N ARG A 525 -8.32 -11.95 26.31
CA ARG A 525 -7.38 -11.24 27.17
C ARG A 525 -6.94 -12.09 28.36
N SER A 526 -7.86 -12.75 29.06
CA SER A 526 -7.52 -13.65 30.18
C SER A 526 -6.60 -14.79 29.75
N VAL A 527 -6.83 -15.38 28.57
CA VAL A 527 -5.95 -16.40 27.99
C VAL A 527 -4.57 -15.83 27.71
N LEU A 528 -4.48 -14.66 27.06
CA LEU A 528 -3.21 -14.01 26.76
C LEU A 528 -2.44 -13.57 28.03
N VAL A 529 -3.13 -13.09 29.07
CA VAL A 529 -2.54 -12.72 30.37
C VAL A 529 -2.07 -13.96 31.13
N PHE A 530 -2.77 -15.09 31.02
CA PHE A 530 -2.27 -16.36 31.56
C PHE A 530 -0.96 -16.76 30.87
N PHE A 531 -0.90 -16.66 29.54
CA PHE A 531 0.28 -16.99 28.74
C PHE A 531 1.43 -15.97 28.85
N SER A 532 1.13 -14.70 29.17
CA SER A 532 2.15 -13.65 29.37
C SER A 532 3.08 -13.95 30.56
N ARG A 533 2.67 -14.82 31.50
CA ARG A 533 3.52 -15.32 32.59
C ARG A 533 4.74 -16.12 32.08
N TRP A 534 4.66 -16.70 30.89
CA TRP A 534 5.75 -17.46 30.27
C TRP A 534 6.43 -16.71 29.11
N TRP A 535 5.73 -15.78 28.43
CA TRP A 535 6.22 -15.11 27.22
C TRP A 535 6.38 -13.57 27.29
N GLN A 536 6.14 -12.93 28.44
CA GLN A 536 6.42 -11.50 28.71
C GLN A 536 5.81 -10.46 27.72
N LEU A 537 4.76 -10.81 26.97
CA LEU A 537 4.15 -9.94 25.94
C LEU A 537 3.68 -8.58 26.49
N GLU A 538 3.05 -8.57 27.68
CA GLU A 538 2.54 -7.35 28.32
C GLU A 538 3.65 -6.44 28.86
N ALA A 539 4.78 -7.03 29.28
CA ALA A 539 5.91 -6.27 29.83
C ALA A 539 6.61 -5.44 28.73
N LEU A 540 6.70 -5.97 27.51
CA LEU A 540 7.28 -5.28 26.36
C LEU A 540 6.44 -4.07 25.95
N TYR A 541 5.12 -4.25 25.81
CA TYR A 541 4.18 -3.15 25.54
C TYR A 541 4.31 -2.02 26.58
N ARG A 542 4.23 -2.36 27.88
CA ARG A 542 4.33 -1.36 28.96
C ARG A 542 5.71 -0.69 29.01
N SER A 543 6.77 -1.41 28.64
CA SER A 543 8.12 -0.84 28.60
C SER A 543 8.28 0.19 27.48
N ASN A 544 7.57 0.04 26.36
CA ASN A 544 7.63 1.01 25.26
C ASN A 544 6.64 2.17 25.47
N LEU A 545 5.45 1.90 26.00
CA LEU A 545 4.39 2.89 26.24
C LEU A 545 4.86 4.10 27.07
N LYS A 546 5.79 3.89 28.01
CA LYS A 546 6.34 4.95 28.87
C LYS A 546 7.10 6.06 28.10
N TYR A 547 7.49 5.80 26.85
CA TYR A 547 8.18 6.75 25.98
C TYR A 547 7.23 7.50 25.04
N GLN A 548 5.92 7.25 25.12
CA GLN A 548 4.90 7.82 24.25
C GLN A 548 5.21 7.65 22.75
N PRO A 549 5.40 6.40 22.27
CA PRO A 549 5.66 6.18 20.85
C PRO A 549 4.39 6.33 20.02
N ASP A 550 4.59 6.64 18.74
CA ASP A 550 3.60 6.42 17.70
C ASP A 550 3.59 4.93 17.38
N TRP A 551 2.39 4.40 17.14
CA TRP A 551 2.20 2.98 16.96
C TRP A 551 1.78 2.68 15.53
N GLU A 552 2.60 1.90 14.83
CA GLU A 552 2.33 1.48 13.45
C GLU A 552 1.91 0.00 13.42
N PRO A 553 0.76 -0.34 12.81
CA PRO A 553 0.26 -1.70 12.82
C PRO A 553 1.12 -2.63 11.96
N ARG A 554 1.32 -3.86 12.44
CA ARG A 554 1.97 -4.93 11.67
C ARG A 554 1.08 -6.15 11.58
N TYR A 555 1.17 -6.84 10.45
CA TYR A 555 0.24 -7.90 10.08
C TYR A 555 0.92 -9.26 9.95
N LEU A 556 0.13 -10.30 10.22
CA LEU A 556 0.41 -11.70 9.90
C LEU A 556 -0.38 -12.06 8.64
N CYS A 557 0.31 -12.50 7.60
CA CYS A 557 -0.34 -13.01 6.38
C CYS A 557 -0.23 -14.55 6.32
N PHE A 558 -1.28 -15.25 5.93
CA PHE A 558 -1.29 -16.73 5.89
C PHE A 558 -2.26 -17.27 4.84
N ALA A 559 -2.01 -18.50 4.34
CA ALA A 559 -2.81 -19.07 3.25
C ALA A 559 -4.23 -19.47 3.66
N ASP A 560 -4.40 -20.25 4.74
CA ASP A 560 -5.68 -20.80 5.18
C ASP A 560 -5.82 -20.75 6.72
N ASN A 561 -7.02 -20.43 7.21
CA ASN A 561 -7.37 -20.42 8.64
C ASN A 561 -7.08 -21.75 9.34
N ARG A 562 -7.18 -22.89 8.63
CA ARG A 562 -6.89 -24.23 9.18
C ARG A 562 -5.41 -24.42 9.53
N GLU A 563 -4.54 -23.67 8.88
CA GLU A 563 -3.10 -23.75 9.09
C GLU A 563 -2.59 -22.76 10.15
N LEU A 564 -3.45 -21.87 10.64
CA LEU A 564 -3.11 -20.83 11.62
C LEU A 564 -2.43 -21.38 12.90
N PRO A 565 -2.86 -22.52 13.50
CA PRO A 565 -2.14 -23.09 14.65
C PRO A 565 -0.71 -23.51 14.32
N LYS A 566 -0.50 -24.07 13.11
CA LYS A 566 0.82 -24.49 12.63
C LYS A 566 1.70 -23.27 12.34
N VAL A 567 1.13 -22.22 11.74
CA VAL A 567 1.81 -20.93 11.52
C VAL A 567 2.20 -20.31 12.86
N GLY A 568 1.31 -20.28 13.85
CA GLY A 568 1.60 -19.77 15.19
C GLY A 568 2.76 -20.49 15.89
N ILE A 569 2.83 -21.84 15.80
CA ILE A 569 3.96 -22.62 16.34
C ILE A 569 5.26 -22.28 15.59
N ALA A 570 5.21 -22.18 14.26
CA ALA A 570 6.37 -21.83 13.45
C ALA A 570 6.89 -20.42 13.76
N SER A 571 6.00 -19.43 13.90
CA SER A 571 6.32 -18.07 14.33
C SER A 571 6.94 -18.05 15.73
N ALA A 572 6.38 -18.81 16.69
CA ALA A 572 6.92 -18.89 18.04
C ALA A 572 8.33 -19.54 18.09
N ILE A 573 8.60 -20.53 17.24
CA ILE A 573 9.94 -21.12 17.10
C ILE A 573 10.90 -20.13 16.44
N ALA A 574 10.46 -19.43 15.38
CA ALA A 574 11.28 -18.47 14.65
C ALA A 574 11.67 -17.27 15.54
N GLU A 575 10.72 -16.71 16.28
CA GLU A 575 10.95 -15.62 17.24
C GLU A 575 11.72 -16.06 18.51
N GLY A 576 11.93 -17.36 18.71
CA GLY A 576 12.68 -17.89 19.86
C GLY A 576 11.87 -18.04 21.15
N PHE A 577 10.54 -17.96 21.09
CA PHE A 577 9.64 -18.26 22.22
C PHE A 577 9.53 -19.77 22.52
N LEU A 578 9.87 -20.64 21.56
CA LEU A 578 9.93 -22.09 21.70
C LEU A 578 11.28 -22.63 21.22
N THR A 579 12.10 -23.14 22.13
CA THR A 579 13.43 -23.69 21.82
C THR A 579 13.35 -25.19 21.50
N LEU A 580 13.77 -25.58 20.29
CA LEU A 580 13.96 -26.99 19.93
C LEU A 580 15.44 -27.40 20.18
N PRO A 581 15.71 -28.59 20.76
CA PRO A 581 17.08 -29.04 20.98
C PRO A 581 17.82 -29.19 19.65
N SER A 582 18.93 -28.46 19.48
CA SER A 582 19.78 -28.47 18.28
C SER A 582 21.22 -28.81 18.65
N PHE A 583 21.83 -29.77 17.93
CA PHE A 583 23.18 -30.30 18.17
C PHE A 583 24.24 -29.75 17.20
N ARG A 584 24.05 -28.59 16.57
CA ARG A 584 25.05 -28.01 15.66
C ARG A 584 25.22 -26.51 15.84
N ARG A 585 26.48 -26.08 16.02
CA ARG A 585 26.92 -24.67 15.89
C ARG A 585 26.78 -24.23 14.43
N ALA A 586 26.15 -23.08 14.20
CA ALA A 586 25.98 -22.47 12.88
C ALA A 586 27.32 -21.88 12.38
N SER A 587 27.68 -22.13 11.11
CA SER A 587 28.83 -21.48 10.46
C SER A 587 28.40 -20.22 9.70
N LYS A 588 29.37 -19.35 9.43
CA LYS A 588 29.26 -18.23 8.47
C LYS A 588 28.80 -18.79 7.11
N HIS A 589 27.71 -18.25 6.57
CA HIS A 589 27.03 -18.55 5.28
C HIS A 589 27.02 -20.04 4.82
N THR A 590 25.90 -20.74 5.01
CA THR A 590 25.78 -22.17 4.60
C THR A 590 25.05 -22.37 3.27
N GLY A 591 24.80 -21.31 2.49
CA GLY A 591 24.11 -21.39 1.20
C GLY A 591 24.96 -22.08 0.13
N SER A 592 24.42 -23.11 -0.52
CA SER A 592 25.12 -23.85 -1.60
C SER A 592 24.72 -23.43 -3.01
N HIS A 593 23.68 -22.58 -3.15
CA HIS A 593 23.15 -22.12 -4.44
C HIS A 593 22.70 -20.67 -4.33
N THR A 594 23.22 -19.81 -5.22
CA THR A 594 22.80 -18.41 -5.36
C THR A 594 21.39 -18.32 -5.95
N ALA A 595 20.56 -17.46 -5.37
CA ALA A 595 19.20 -17.17 -5.80
C ALA A 595 19.10 -15.92 -6.69
N VAL A 596 20.13 -15.06 -6.70
CA VAL A 596 20.22 -13.90 -7.61
C VAL A 596 20.00 -14.34 -9.08
N PRO A 597 19.13 -13.64 -9.85
CA PRO A 597 18.93 -13.93 -11.26
C PRO A 597 20.24 -13.84 -12.06
N ALA A 598 20.43 -14.74 -13.03
CA ALA A 598 21.67 -14.81 -13.83
C ALA A 598 22.03 -13.49 -14.54
N ALA A 599 21.04 -12.65 -14.85
CA ALA A 599 21.24 -11.33 -15.45
C ALA A 599 21.92 -10.32 -14.49
N LEU A 600 21.77 -10.51 -13.18
CA LEU A 600 22.41 -9.71 -12.12
C LEU A 600 23.65 -10.38 -11.55
N ALA A 601 23.71 -11.72 -11.55
CA ALA A 601 24.87 -12.46 -11.04
C ALA A 601 26.15 -12.27 -11.88
N GLY A 602 26.06 -11.66 -13.07
CA GLY A 602 27.18 -11.38 -13.97
C GLY A 602 27.61 -9.91 -14.07
N SER A 603 26.99 -8.99 -13.32
CA SER A 603 27.48 -7.60 -13.23
C SER A 603 28.67 -7.53 -12.29
N GLU A 604 29.71 -6.76 -12.64
CA GLU A 604 30.90 -6.54 -11.80
C GLU A 604 30.57 -5.95 -10.40
N ASP A 605 29.34 -5.48 -10.21
CA ASP A 605 28.85 -4.82 -9.00
C ASP A 605 28.41 -5.78 -7.86
N ILE A 606 28.20 -7.09 -8.10
CA ILE A 606 27.73 -8.01 -7.03
C ILE A 606 28.92 -8.71 -6.36
N HIS A 607 29.08 -8.51 -5.06
CA HIS A 607 30.22 -9.01 -4.32
C HIS A 607 29.92 -10.37 -3.66
N SER A 608 30.84 -11.33 -3.84
CA SER A 608 30.69 -12.69 -3.30
C SER A 608 30.85 -12.80 -1.78
N ASP A 609 31.37 -11.76 -1.13
CA ASP A 609 31.58 -11.68 0.32
C ASP A 609 30.36 -11.14 1.08
N GLY A 610 29.34 -10.65 0.36
CA GLY A 610 28.13 -10.07 0.94
C GLY A 610 28.20 -8.57 1.24
N SER A 611 29.31 -7.90 0.91
CA SER A 611 29.38 -6.44 0.96
C SER A 611 28.41 -5.81 -0.05
N GLY A 612 27.93 -4.60 0.24
CA GLY A 612 27.05 -3.86 -0.67
C GLY A 612 27.72 -3.67 -2.04
N PRO A 613 26.94 -3.61 -3.13
CA PRO A 613 27.48 -3.45 -4.47
C PRO A 613 28.33 -2.18 -4.55
N GLY A 614 29.44 -2.23 -5.29
CA GLY A 614 30.41 -1.13 -5.40
C GLY A 614 29.74 0.22 -5.69
N THR A 615 30.30 1.27 -5.08
CA THR A 615 29.83 2.67 -5.12
C THR A 615 29.19 3.04 -6.45
N ILE A 616 27.87 3.24 -6.44
CA ILE A 616 27.24 4.17 -7.38
C ILE A 616 27.77 5.53 -6.94
N ASP A 617 28.74 6.07 -7.68
CA ASP A 617 29.09 7.48 -7.61
C ASP A 617 27.78 8.29 -7.58
N ASP A 618 27.54 8.99 -6.48
CA ASP A 618 26.44 9.97 -6.35
C ASP A 618 26.60 11.14 -7.36
N ASP A 619 27.73 11.18 -8.10
CA ASP A 619 28.04 12.14 -9.16
C ASP A 619 27.97 11.57 -10.60
N ALA A 620 27.58 10.32 -10.81
CA ALA A 620 27.19 9.89 -12.14
C ALA A 620 25.83 10.55 -12.44
N PRO A 621 25.71 11.46 -13.45
CA PRO A 621 24.44 12.06 -13.76
C PRO A 621 23.46 10.92 -13.99
N LEU A 622 22.41 10.87 -13.16
CA LEU A 622 21.24 10.00 -13.34
C LEU A 622 21.11 9.81 -14.84
N LYS A 623 21.38 8.59 -15.35
CA LYS A 623 21.15 8.30 -16.77
C LYS A 623 19.65 8.43 -16.91
N GLY A 624 19.24 9.66 -17.17
CA GLY A 624 17.87 10.05 -17.29
C GLY A 624 17.25 9.25 -18.42
N PRO A 625 15.93 9.28 -18.55
CA PRO A 625 15.26 8.67 -19.68
C PRO A 625 16.00 9.05 -20.96
N LYS A 626 16.34 8.06 -21.81
CA LYS A 626 16.99 8.29 -23.11
C LYS A 626 16.22 9.42 -23.80
N ARG A 627 16.89 10.56 -23.98
CA ARG A 627 16.29 11.74 -24.60
C ARG A 627 15.82 11.37 -26.02
N PRO A 628 14.61 11.76 -26.43
CA PRO A 628 14.14 11.53 -27.80
C PRO A 628 15.13 12.10 -28.83
N ASP A 629 15.20 11.49 -30.02
CA ASP A 629 16.20 11.85 -31.04
C ASP A 629 16.11 13.32 -31.47
N GLN A 630 14.90 13.89 -31.57
CA GLN A 630 14.75 15.32 -31.88
C GLN A 630 15.34 16.23 -30.79
N VAL A 631 15.19 15.86 -29.51
CA VAL A 631 15.79 16.62 -28.40
C VAL A 631 17.31 16.58 -28.50
N ARG A 632 17.89 15.43 -28.85
CA ARG A 632 19.34 15.27 -29.05
C ARG A 632 19.84 16.16 -30.19
N VAL A 633 19.16 16.16 -31.33
CA VAL A 633 19.52 17.01 -32.49
C VAL A 633 19.47 18.49 -32.12
N ARG A 634 18.44 18.95 -31.40
CA ARG A 634 18.31 20.36 -31.01
C ARG A 634 19.36 20.78 -29.98
N ILE A 635 19.77 19.88 -29.09
CA ILE A 635 20.90 20.11 -28.17
C ILE A 635 22.20 20.26 -28.97
N SER A 636 22.47 19.39 -29.95
CA SER A 636 23.66 19.53 -30.79
C SER A 636 23.65 20.82 -31.62
N LYS A 637 22.48 21.29 -32.09
CA LYS A 637 22.33 22.62 -32.71
C LYS A 637 22.69 23.73 -31.72
N LEU A 638 22.19 23.68 -30.48
CA LEU A 638 22.53 24.66 -29.44
C LEU A 638 24.03 24.70 -29.15
N GLU A 639 24.68 23.54 -29.04
CA GLU A 639 26.14 23.43 -28.85
C GLU A 639 26.90 24.07 -30.01
N ARG A 640 26.47 23.84 -31.27
CA ARG A 640 27.02 24.49 -32.45
C ARG A 640 26.87 26.01 -32.39
N LEU A 641 25.67 26.51 -32.14
CA LEU A 641 25.39 27.96 -32.03
C LEU A 641 26.32 28.63 -31.01
N ASN A 642 26.42 28.05 -29.82
CA ASN A 642 27.30 28.56 -28.77
C ASN A 642 28.78 28.55 -29.19
N SER A 643 29.22 27.51 -29.91
CA SER A 643 30.61 27.42 -30.41
C SER A 643 30.94 28.45 -31.50
N GLU A 644 29.93 28.91 -32.25
CA GLU A 644 30.03 29.96 -33.25
C GLU A 644 29.89 31.37 -32.65
N GLY A 645 29.74 31.48 -31.32
CA GLY A 645 29.54 32.75 -30.60
C GLY A 645 28.11 33.28 -30.66
N ILE A 646 27.16 32.49 -31.14
CA ILE A 646 25.73 32.81 -31.14
C ILE A 646 25.11 32.27 -29.85
N GLU A 647 24.85 33.15 -28.89
CA GLU A 647 24.20 32.76 -27.63
C GLU A 647 22.78 32.23 -27.90
N GLY A 648 22.52 30.96 -27.56
CA GLY A 648 21.18 30.38 -27.67
C GLY A 648 20.18 30.84 -26.60
N TYR A 649 20.67 31.48 -25.53
CA TYR A 649 19.90 32.04 -24.41
C TYR A 649 20.48 33.39 -23.97
N PRO A 650 20.39 34.43 -24.79
CA PRO A 650 20.98 35.72 -24.47
C PRO A 650 20.20 36.49 -23.39
N VAL A 651 20.83 37.56 -22.90
CA VAL A 651 20.15 38.61 -22.14
C VAL A 651 19.09 39.28 -23.02
N ALA A 652 17.89 39.48 -22.45
CA ALA A 652 16.74 40.00 -23.15
C ALA A 652 16.94 41.45 -23.63
N HIS A 653 16.50 41.74 -24.85
CA HIS A 653 16.24 43.11 -25.30
C HIS A 653 14.73 43.34 -25.31
N PRO A 654 14.24 44.46 -24.76
CA PRO A 654 12.81 44.72 -24.76
C PRO A 654 12.31 44.95 -26.20
N PRO A 655 11.19 44.32 -26.60
CA PRO A 655 10.54 44.64 -27.87
C PRO A 655 10.02 46.09 -27.82
N THR A 656 9.97 46.75 -28.97
CA THR A 656 9.38 48.10 -29.07
C THR A 656 7.85 48.06 -29.06
N HIS A 657 7.28 46.95 -29.52
CA HIS A 657 5.85 46.72 -29.66
C HIS A 657 5.59 45.23 -29.37
N SER A 658 4.46 44.94 -28.72
CA SER A 658 3.84 43.61 -28.82
C SER A 658 3.39 43.35 -30.26
N VAL A 659 3.11 42.09 -30.57
CA VAL A 659 2.61 41.70 -31.89
C VAL A 659 1.28 42.39 -32.20
N GLY A 660 0.35 42.46 -31.24
CA GLY A 660 -0.93 43.14 -31.39
C GLY A 660 -0.77 44.64 -31.66
N GLU A 661 0.12 45.33 -30.96
CA GLU A 661 0.44 46.74 -31.23
C GLU A 661 1.08 46.92 -32.60
N ALA A 662 1.98 46.03 -33.00
CA ALA A 662 2.61 46.05 -34.31
C ALA A 662 1.59 45.87 -35.45
N LEU A 663 0.56 45.05 -35.26
CA LEU A 663 -0.54 44.87 -36.21
C LEU A 663 -1.42 46.13 -36.34
N ALA A 664 -1.58 46.90 -35.26
CA ALA A 664 -2.34 48.14 -35.24
C ALA A 664 -1.55 49.35 -35.79
N THR A 665 -0.25 49.19 -36.03
CA THR A 665 0.65 50.28 -36.41
C THR A 665 0.60 50.54 -37.93
N PRO A 666 0.74 51.82 -38.39
CA PRO A 666 0.74 52.13 -39.83
C PRO A 666 1.85 51.42 -40.61
N GLN A 667 1.56 51.07 -41.87
CA GLN A 667 2.57 50.52 -42.79
C GLN A 667 3.72 51.51 -43.00
N GLY A 668 4.95 51.00 -43.11
CA GLY A 668 6.18 51.80 -43.17
C GLY A 668 6.82 52.06 -41.80
N THR A 669 6.15 51.71 -40.70
CA THR A 669 6.71 51.89 -39.35
C THR A 669 7.74 50.81 -39.05
N THR A 670 8.88 51.22 -38.49
CA THR A 670 9.92 50.29 -38.02
C THR A 670 9.60 49.82 -36.62
N VAL A 671 9.57 48.51 -36.42
CA VAL A 671 9.26 47.88 -35.14
C VAL A 671 10.24 46.74 -34.87
N ARG A 672 10.44 46.47 -33.58
CA ARG A 672 11.06 45.26 -33.04
C ARG A 672 10.02 44.50 -32.22
N ILE A 673 9.79 43.25 -32.59
CA ILE A 673 8.91 42.30 -31.90
C ILE A 673 9.73 41.11 -31.39
N ALA A 674 9.21 40.42 -30.38
CA ALA A 674 9.77 39.16 -29.90
C ALA A 674 8.65 38.15 -29.67
N GLY A 675 8.85 36.89 -30.06
CA GLY A 675 7.83 35.87 -29.91
C GLY A 675 8.30 34.47 -30.29
N ARG A 676 7.39 33.51 -30.22
CA ARG A 676 7.63 32.10 -30.55
C ARG A 676 7.34 31.81 -32.01
N ILE A 677 8.27 31.11 -32.66
CA ILE A 677 8.08 30.60 -34.01
C ILE A 677 7.12 29.42 -33.99
N LEU A 678 5.94 29.58 -34.59
CA LEU A 678 4.94 28.51 -34.70
C LEU A 678 5.01 27.77 -36.04
N ARG A 679 5.45 28.46 -37.09
CA ARG A 679 5.53 27.93 -38.46
C ARG A 679 6.73 28.55 -39.17
N ILE A 680 7.40 27.76 -40.00
CA ILE A 680 8.43 28.20 -40.94
C ILE A 680 8.09 27.63 -42.32
N ARG A 681 8.27 28.42 -43.37
CA ARG A 681 8.24 28.00 -44.78
C ARG A 681 9.42 28.65 -45.49
N ASP A 682 10.38 27.84 -45.90
CA ASP A 682 11.59 28.29 -46.57
C ASP A 682 11.54 27.96 -48.08
N TYR A 683 11.89 28.94 -48.91
CA TYR A 683 12.02 28.83 -50.37
C TYR A 683 13.46 29.20 -50.83
N GLY A 684 14.45 29.16 -49.94
CA GLY A 684 15.88 29.36 -50.18
C GLY A 684 16.32 30.83 -50.25
N GLY A 685 15.64 31.65 -51.06
CA GLY A 685 15.91 33.11 -51.14
C GLY A 685 14.94 33.97 -50.33
N VAL A 686 13.84 33.37 -49.88
CA VAL A 686 12.77 34.00 -49.09
C VAL A 686 12.22 32.95 -48.11
N ALA A 687 12.06 33.33 -46.85
CA ALA A 687 11.43 32.51 -45.83
C ALA A 687 10.30 33.27 -45.14
N PHE A 688 9.28 32.53 -44.73
CA PHE A 688 8.14 33.05 -43.98
C PHE A 688 8.08 32.34 -42.64
N ALA A 689 8.01 33.10 -41.56
CA ALA A 689 7.70 32.57 -40.24
C ALA A 689 6.39 33.15 -39.71
N VAL A 690 5.67 32.37 -38.90
CA VAL A 690 4.60 32.91 -38.06
C VAL A 690 5.13 33.02 -36.65
N VAL A 691 5.21 34.24 -36.15
CA VAL A 691 5.69 34.56 -34.80
C VAL A 691 4.49 34.94 -33.95
N ARG A 692 4.40 34.35 -32.76
CA ARG A 692 3.35 34.61 -31.78
C ARG A 692 3.94 35.17 -30.49
N ASP A 693 3.33 36.21 -29.96
CA ASP A 693 3.51 36.60 -28.56
C ASP A 693 2.22 36.36 -27.74
N TRP A 694 2.08 36.98 -26.57
CA TRP A 694 0.86 36.85 -25.77
C TRP A 694 -0.38 37.44 -26.45
N THR A 695 -0.18 38.51 -27.22
CA THR A 695 -1.24 39.37 -27.77
C THR A 695 -1.80 38.84 -29.09
N ASP A 696 -0.96 38.47 -30.06
CA ASP A 696 -1.44 37.95 -31.35
C ASP A 696 -0.34 37.24 -32.18
N ASP A 697 -0.70 36.87 -33.41
CA ASP A 697 0.17 36.27 -34.42
C ASP A 697 0.52 37.26 -35.53
N ILE A 698 1.77 37.25 -35.99
CA ILE A 698 2.20 38.02 -37.17
C ILE A 698 3.08 37.19 -38.09
N GLN A 699 2.87 37.35 -39.39
CA GLN A 699 3.78 36.82 -40.39
C GLN A 699 5.05 37.68 -40.46
N VAL A 700 6.20 37.03 -40.40
CA VAL A 700 7.50 37.64 -40.63
C VAL A 700 8.03 37.15 -41.96
N LEU A 701 8.45 38.10 -42.82
CA LEU A 701 9.03 37.83 -44.12
C LEU A 701 10.53 38.13 -44.05
N PHE A 702 11.34 37.10 -44.30
CA PHE A 702 12.78 37.20 -44.46
C PHE A 702 13.10 37.09 -45.95
N ASP A 703 13.72 38.11 -46.54
CA ASP A 703 14.18 38.07 -47.92
C ASP A 703 15.67 38.38 -48.01
N ARG A 704 16.38 37.69 -48.91
CA ARG A 704 17.83 37.86 -49.08
C ARG A 704 18.21 39.29 -49.48
N GLU A 705 17.32 40.02 -50.16
CA GLU A 705 17.54 41.41 -50.56
C GLU A 705 17.69 42.35 -49.36
N ARG A 706 16.97 42.11 -48.26
CA ARG A 706 17.03 42.93 -47.04
C ARG A 706 18.09 42.45 -46.05
N VAL A 707 18.23 41.14 -45.89
CA VAL A 707 18.96 40.55 -44.74
C VAL A 707 20.31 39.92 -45.13
N GLY A 708 20.62 39.90 -46.43
CA GLY A 708 21.91 39.47 -46.97
C GLY A 708 22.23 38.01 -46.64
N ASP A 709 23.52 37.75 -46.40
CA ASP A 709 24.07 36.41 -46.13
C ASP A 709 23.52 35.78 -44.85
N LYS A 710 22.95 36.59 -43.94
CA LYS A 710 22.30 36.10 -42.71
C LYS A 710 21.17 35.11 -43.04
N MET A 711 20.54 35.25 -44.21
CA MET A 711 19.51 34.34 -44.72
C MET A 711 19.96 32.87 -44.73
N ASP A 712 21.23 32.60 -45.04
CA ASP A 712 21.73 31.23 -45.23
C ASP A 712 21.81 30.45 -43.90
N SER A 713 21.87 31.17 -42.77
CA SER A 713 21.91 30.58 -41.43
C SER A 713 20.52 30.23 -40.87
N PHE A 714 19.44 30.84 -41.39
CA PHE A 714 18.12 30.81 -40.76
C PHE A 714 17.56 29.40 -40.56
N ASP A 715 17.54 28.57 -41.60
CA ASP A 715 17.05 27.18 -41.54
C ASP A 715 17.94 26.27 -40.67
N SER A 716 19.25 26.54 -40.66
CA SER A 716 20.21 25.77 -39.87
C SER A 716 20.11 26.06 -38.37
N ASP A 717 19.74 27.29 -38.02
CA ASP A 717 19.75 27.82 -36.65
C ASP A 717 18.40 27.70 -35.96
N PHE A 718 17.29 27.97 -36.65
CA PHE A 718 15.96 28.01 -36.05
C PHE A 718 15.16 26.73 -36.28
N ASP A 719 14.37 26.35 -35.27
CA ASP A 719 13.41 25.25 -35.29
C ASP A 719 12.04 25.75 -34.80
N LEU A 720 10.99 24.98 -35.09
CA LEU A 720 9.65 25.26 -34.54
C LEU A 720 9.69 25.25 -33.00
N GLY A 721 9.11 26.30 -32.42
CA GLY A 721 9.07 26.54 -30.99
C GLY A 721 10.17 27.46 -30.47
N ASP A 722 11.19 27.81 -31.26
CA ASP A 722 12.22 28.76 -30.82
C ASP A 722 11.63 30.16 -30.56
N LEU A 723 12.21 30.89 -29.60
CA LEU A 723 11.91 32.30 -29.39
C LEU A 723 12.86 33.14 -30.24
N ILE A 724 12.29 34.05 -31.02
CA ILE A 724 12.99 34.94 -31.94
C ILE A 724 12.63 36.39 -31.66
N GLU A 725 13.63 37.26 -31.78
CA GLU A 725 13.47 38.70 -31.88
C GLU A 725 13.68 39.11 -33.34
N VAL A 726 12.79 39.97 -33.86
CA VAL A 726 12.87 40.46 -35.23
C VAL A 726 12.68 41.96 -35.25
N SER A 727 13.61 42.67 -35.89
CA SER A 727 13.49 44.09 -36.21
C SER A 727 13.22 44.26 -37.70
N GLY A 728 12.26 45.10 -38.06
CA GLY A 728 11.88 45.29 -39.46
C GLY A 728 10.84 46.38 -39.66
N THR A 729 10.28 46.44 -40.86
CA THR A 729 9.25 47.43 -41.23
C THR A 729 7.91 46.76 -41.47
N ILE A 730 6.84 47.31 -40.89
CA ILE A 730 5.48 46.85 -41.13
C ILE A 730 5.08 47.07 -42.59
N GLY A 731 4.58 46.03 -43.24
CA GLY A 731 4.15 46.10 -44.63
C GLY A 731 3.29 44.91 -45.03
N ARG A 732 3.33 44.55 -46.31
CA ARG A 732 2.59 43.41 -46.86
C ARG A 732 3.47 42.56 -47.77
N SER A 733 3.21 41.26 -47.80
CA SER A 733 3.81 40.35 -48.78
C SER A 733 3.27 40.64 -50.19
N LYS A 734 3.88 40.05 -51.23
CA LYS A 734 3.37 40.15 -52.62
C LYS A 734 1.93 39.65 -52.80
N LYS A 735 1.44 38.79 -51.89
CA LYS A 735 0.06 38.28 -51.88
C LYS A 735 -0.90 39.15 -51.07
N GLY A 736 -0.44 40.29 -50.54
CA GLY A 736 -1.24 41.23 -49.77
C GLY A 736 -1.40 40.87 -48.28
N GLU A 737 -0.78 39.79 -47.80
CA GLU A 737 -0.82 39.40 -46.39
C GLU A 737 0.01 40.38 -45.55
N PHE A 738 -0.55 40.83 -44.42
CA PHE A 738 0.13 41.76 -43.52
C PHE A 738 1.35 41.08 -42.88
N SER A 739 2.51 41.75 -42.88
CA SER A 739 3.76 41.11 -42.44
C SER A 739 4.76 42.12 -41.90
N LEU A 740 5.59 41.66 -40.97
CA LEU A 740 6.85 42.33 -40.62
C LEU A 740 7.91 41.95 -41.65
N LEU A 741 8.39 42.93 -42.40
CA LEU A 741 9.45 42.74 -43.38
C LEU A 741 10.79 42.85 -42.64
N ALA A 742 11.41 41.71 -42.36
CA ALA A 742 12.58 41.62 -41.50
C ALA A 742 13.78 42.38 -42.09
N SER A 743 14.45 43.15 -41.24
CA SER A 743 15.74 43.79 -41.53
C SER A 743 16.85 43.14 -40.70
N ASP A 744 16.53 42.68 -39.50
CA ASP A 744 17.45 41.94 -38.62
C ASP A 744 16.70 40.97 -37.70
N TRP A 745 17.37 39.94 -37.20
CA TRP A 745 16.83 39.02 -36.20
C TRP A 745 17.88 38.44 -35.26
N ARG A 746 17.41 37.94 -34.12
CA ARG A 746 18.24 37.28 -33.10
C ARG A 746 17.47 36.15 -32.43
N MET A 747 18.17 35.09 -32.04
CA MET A 747 17.59 34.05 -31.19
C MET A 747 17.47 34.54 -29.75
N ASN A 748 16.30 34.43 -29.14
CA ASN A 748 16.07 34.76 -27.72
C ASN A 748 16.07 33.52 -26.83
N ALA A 749 15.63 32.37 -27.33
CA ALA A 749 15.73 31.10 -26.62
C ALA A 749 15.59 29.92 -27.58
N LYS A 750 16.52 28.96 -27.50
CA LYS A 750 16.41 27.68 -28.21
C LYS A 750 15.39 26.76 -27.53
N CYS A 751 14.45 26.22 -28.29
CA CYS A 751 13.46 25.26 -27.83
C CYS A 751 13.97 23.83 -28.03
N LEU A 752 14.33 23.13 -26.95
CA LEU A 752 14.93 21.79 -27.05
C LEU A 752 13.91 20.68 -27.32
N HIS A 753 12.62 20.93 -27.04
CA HIS A 753 11.54 19.98 -27.27
C HIS A 753 10.75 20.37 -28.51
N PRO A 754 10.37 19.41 -29.37
CA PRO A 754 9.47 19.72 -30.46
C PRO A 754 8.09 20.10 -29.93
N LEU A 755 7.46 21.08 -30.59
CA LEU A 755 6.05 21.35 -30.36
C LEU A 755 5.19 20.15 -30.83
N PRO A 756 4.01 19.91 -30.22
CA PRO A 756 3.08 18.88 -30.67
C PRO A 756 2.72 18.99 -32.16
N ASP A 757 2.41 17.85 -32.79
CA ASP A 757 2.10 17.77 -34.23
C ASP A 757 0.96 18.74 -34.61
N LYS A 758 1.16 19.51 -35.67
CA LYS A 758 0.24 20.50 -36.22
C LYS A 758 -1.16 19.93 -36.55
N TRP A 759 -1.25 18.65 -36.89
CA TRP A 759 -2.51 17.99 -37.28
C TRP A 759 -3.26 17.38 -36.10
N LYS A 760 -2.54 16.87 -35.10
CA LYS A 760 -3.13 16.24 -33.92
C LYS A 760 -3.32 17.22 -32.77
N GLY A 761 -2.59 18.33 -32.75
CA GLY A 761 -2.54 19.27 -31.63
C GLY A 761 -2.13 18.61 -30.31
N LEU A 762 -2.16 19.37 -29.24
CA LEU A 762 -2.24 18.81 -27.88
C LEU A 762 -3.74 18.61 -27.57
N THR A 763 -4.36 17.62 -28.20
CA THR A 763 -5.81 17.36 -28.06
C THR A 763 -6.15 16.54 -26.83
N ASP A 764 -5.22 15.70 -26.38
CA ASP A 764 -5.36 14.89 -25.17
C ASP A 764 -5.55 15.81 -23.93
N PRO A 765 -6.72 15.77 -23.26
CA PRO A 765 -7.02 16.63 -22.11
C PRO A 765 -6.01 16.47 -20.98
N GLU A 766 -5.50 15.27 -20.75
CA GLU A 766 -4.52 15.01 -19.70
C GLU A 766 -3.17 15.65 -20.02
N SER A 767 -2.71 15.56 -21.27
CA SER A 767 -1.49 16.22 -21.72
C SER A 767 -1.62 17.75 -21.68
N ARG A 768 -2.79 18.33 -21.98
CA ARG A 768 -3.05 19.78 -21.86
C ARG A 768 -2.91 20.27 -20.42
N VAL A 769 -3.48 19.51 -19.48
CA VAL A 769 -3.38 19.77 -18.05
C VAL A 769 -1.93 19.71 -17.57
N ARG A 770 -1.20 18.65 -17.94
CA ARG A 770 0.20 18.43 -17.49
C ARG A 770 1.20 19.39 -18.12
N GLN A 771 1.00 19.71 -19.39
CA GLN A 771 1.88 20.58 -20.16
C GLN A 771 1.18 21.89 -20.47
N ARG A 772 0.58 22.53 -19.46
CA ARG A 772 -0.13 23.80 -19.66
C ARG A 772 0.73 24.85 -20.35
N TYR A 773 2.02 24.91 -20.02
CA TYR A 773 2.96 25.84 -20.65
C TYR A 773 3.06 25.63 -22.18
N VAL A 774 2.91 24.40 -22.67
CA VAL A 774 2.82 24.12 -24.12
C VAL A 774 1.45 24.52 -24.65
N ASP A 775 0.37 24.14 -23.95
CA ASP A 775 -1.02 24.48 -24.31
C ASP A 775 -1.20 25.99 -24.49
N LEU A 776 -0.79 26.81 -23.51
CA LEU A 776 -0.86 28.27 -23.58
C LEU A 776 -0.01 28.87 -24.71
N ALA A 777 1.14 28.25 -25.02
CA ALA A 777 2.00 28.71 -26.09
C ALA A 777 1.41 28.47 -27.49
N ILE A 778 0.70 27.35 -27.69
CA ILE A 778 0.22 26.91 -29.01
C ILE A 778 -1.27 27.17 -29.25
N ASN A 779 -2.10 27.17 -28.21
CA ASN A 779 -3.56 27.29 -28.32
C ASN A 779 -4.02 28.69 -27.86
N ARG A 780 -4.73 29.40 -28.75
CA ARG A 780 -5.26 30.74 -28.47
C ARG A 780 -6.40 30.70 -27.45
N SER A 781 -7.31 29.72 -27.58
CA SER A 781 -8.44 29.52 -26.67
C SER A 781 -8.00 29.34 -25.22
N ALA A 782 -6.89 28.63 -24.97
CA ALA A 782 -6.33 28.48 -23.62
C ALA A 782 -5.90 29.83 -23.02
N ARG A 783 -5.35 30.75 -23.81
CA ARG A 783 -5.01 32.11 -23.34
C ARG A 783 -6.24 32.97 -23.10
N GLU A 784 -7.22 32.89 -24.01
CA GLU A 784 -8.50 33.61 -23.88
C GLU A 784 -9.22 33.19 -22.59
N LEU A 785 -9.22 31.91 -22.24
CA LEU A 785 -9.75 31.41 -20.96
C LEU A 785 -9.00 32.00 -19.75
N MET A 786 -7.66 32.07 -19.79
CA MET A 786 -6.88 32.65 -18.69
C MET A 786 -7.15 34.16 -18.53
N ILE A 787 -7.28 34.89 -19.64
CA ILE A 787 -7.63 36.32 -19.63
C ILE A 787 -9.04 36.50 -19.07
N ALA A 788 -10.01 35.72 -19.54
CA ALA A 788 -11.39 35.76 -19.06
C ALA A 788 -11.46 35.48 -17.55
N ARG A 789 -10.75 34.44 -17.06
CA ARG A 789 -10.63 34.18 -15.62
C ARG A 789 -10.08 35.39 -14.87
N SER A 790 -8.98 35.97 -15.34
CA SER A 790 -8.36 37.14 -14.70
C SER A 790 -9.34 38.31 -14.62
N ASN A 791 -10.12 38.55 -15.68
CA ASN A 791 -11.12 39.62 -15.72
C ASN A 791 -12.30 39.34 -14.78
N VAL A 792 -12.79 38.10 -14.72
CA VAL A 792 -13.85 37.67 -13.80
C VAL A 792 -13.43 37.90 -12.36
N VAL A 793 -12.27 37.37 -11.94
CA VAL A 793 -11.78 37.50 -10.57
C VAL A 793 -11.57 38.96 -10.18
N LYS A 794 -11.02 39.78 -11.10
CA LYS A 794 -10.90 41.22 -10.89
C LYS A 794 -12.26 41.89 -10.72
N SER A 795 -13.23 41.57 -11.59
CA SER A 795 -14.58 42.14 -11.54
C SER A 795 -15.30 41.84 -10.23
N LEU A 796 -15.11 40.65 -9.65
CA LEU A 796 -15.65 40.29 -8.34
C LEU A 796 -15.07 41.20 -7.23
N ARG A 797 -13.75 41.41 -7.20
CA ARG A 797 -13.08 42.31 -6.25
C ARG A 797 -13.56 43.75 -6.39
N ASP A 798 -13.54 44.27 -7.62
CA ASP A 798 -13.93 45.64 -7.93
C ASP A 798 -15.40 45.86 -7.51
N SER A 799 -16.28 44.91 -7.82
CA SER A 799 -17.71 44.97 -7.48
C SER A 799 -17.99 45.00 -5.98
N LEU A 800 -17.26 44.22 -5.17
CA LEU A 800 -17.41 44.24 -3.71
C LEU A 800 -16.81 45.51 -3.11
N SER A 801 -15.63 45.93 -3.59
CA SER A 801 -14.95 47.15 -3.16
C SER A 801 -15.81 48.39 -3.42
N ASP A 802 -16.45 48.50 -4.59
CA ASP A 802 -17.38 49.58 -4.94
C ASP A 802 -18.61 49.63 -4.02
N ARG A 803 -18.96 48.51 -3.38
CA ARG A 803 -20.07 48.40 -2.42
C ARG A 803 -19.62 48.56 -0.95
N GLY A 804 -18.35 48.92 -0.74
CA GLY A 804 -17.77 49.21 0.57
C GLY A 804 -17.35 47.98 1.38
N TYR A 805 -17.22 46.81 0.74
CA TYR A 805 -16.66 45.63 1.40
C TYR A 805 -15.14 45.75 1.51
N MET A 806 -14.59 45.32 2.65
CA MET A 806 -13.16 45.29 2.90
C MET A 806 -12.59 43.89 2.63
N GLU A 807 -11.61 43.78 1.74
CA GLU A 807 -10.88 42.53 1.51
C GLU A 807 -9.97 42.24 2.71
N VAL A 808 -10.02 41.03 3.24
CA VAL A 808 -9.21 40.57 4.38
C VAL A 808 -8.54 39.23 4.08
N GLU A 809 -7.51 38.90 4.85
CA GLU A 809 -6.84 37.61 4.79
C GLU A 809 -7.03 36.87 6.13
N THR A 810 -7.59 35.66 6.08
CA THR A 810 -7.76 34.81 7.26
C THR A 810 -6.80 33.61 7.23
N PRO A 811 -6.54 32.94 8.37
CA PRO A 811 -5.58 31.84 8.42
C PRO A 811 -5.94 30.67 7.50
N ILE A 812 -4.99 30.28 6.65
CA ILE A 812 -5.06 29.06 5.83
C ILE A 812 -4.76 27.82 6.67
N LEU A 813 -3.82 27.91 7.62
CA LEU A 813 -3.51 26.85 8.56
C LEU A 813 -4.29 27.09 9.86
N GLN A 814 -5.15 26.14 10.23
CA GLN A 814 -6.09 26.24 11.35
C GLN A 814 -5.89 25.07 12.31
N GLN A 815 -6.09 25.28 13.62
CA GLN A 815 -6.01 24.20 14.62
C GLN A 815 -7.27 23.34 14.67
N VAL A 816 -8.39 23.91 14.24
CA VAL A 816 -9.72 23.29 14.20
C VAL A 816 -10.25 23.51 12.81
N HIS A 817 -10.76 22.47 12.15
CA HIS A 817 -11.44 22.59 10.86
C HIS A 817 -12.93 22.84 11.07
N GLY A 818 -13.49 23.80 10.34
CA GLY A 818 -14.90 24.15 10.40
C GLY A 818 -15.27 25.15 9.30
N GLY A 819 -16.55 25.54 9.27
CA GLY A 819 -17.10 26.44 8.24
C GLY A 819 -17.60 25.75 6.97
N ALA A 820 -17.40 24.44 6.83
CA ALA A 820 -18.02 23.61 5.79
C ALA A 820 -18.02 22.15 6.24
N ASN A 821 -18.87 21.32 5.62
CA ASN A 821 -18.82 19.87 5.76
C ASN A 821 -17.92 19.32 4.65
N ALA A 822 -16.65 19.06 4.98
CA ALA A 822 -15.66 18.58 4.04
C ALA A 822 -14.45 18.00 4.77
N ALA A 823 -13.87 16.93 4.24
CA ALA A 823 -12.66 16.34 4.79
C ALA A 823 -11.46 17.30 4.63
N PRO A 824 -10.75 17.68 5.71
CA PRO A 824 -9.61 18.60 5.63
C PRO A 824 -8.31 17.89 5.22
N PHE A 825 -7.35 18.65 4.71
CA PHE A 825 -5.95 18.19 4.64
C PHE A 825 -5.25 18.42 5.98
N ILE A 826 -4.56 17.40 6.48
CA ILE A 826 -3.81 17.45 7.73
C ILE A 826 -2.32 17.66 7.44
N THR A 827 -1.68 18.54 8.19
CA THR A 827 -0.24 18.80 8.15
C THR A 827 0.31 19.02 9.55
N HIS A 828 1.63 19.11 9.68
CA HIS A 828 2.30 19.22 10.98
C HIS A 828 3.20 20.45 11.04
N ILE A 829 3.05 21.29 12.09
CA ILE A 829 3.93 22.43 12.31
C ILE A 829 5.09 22.10 13.26
N ASN A 830 6.31 22.06 12.69
CA ASN A 830 7.53 21.73 13.44
C ASN A 830 7.80 22.66 14.65
N ALA A 831 7.40 23.94 14.57
CA ALA A 831 7.72 24.93 15.59
C ALA A 831 6.97 24.71 16.92
N TYR A 832 5.73 24.21 16.85
CA TYR A 832 4.87 23.99 18.02
C TYR A 832 4.57 22.51 18.27
N ASN A 833 5.04 21.62 17.38
CA ASN A 833 4.83 20.18 17.45
C ASN A 833 3.36 19.80 17.62
N LEU A 834 2.51 20.32 16.74
CA LEU A 834 1.07 20.03 16.70
C LEU A 834 0.60 19.92 15.25
N ASP A 835 -0.54 19.27 15.08
CA ASP A 835 -1.18 19.12 13.77
C ASP A 835 -2.05 20.32 13.45
N LEU A 836 -2.05 20.70 12.18
CA LEU A 836 -2.82 21.80 11.62
C LEU A 836 -3.61 21.27 10.43
N TYR A 837 -4.74 21.90 10.19
CA TYR A 837 -5.61 21.64 9.05
C TYR A 837 -5.47 22.78 8.05
N LEU A 838 -5.41 22.45 6.76
CA LEU A 838 -5.67 23.45 5.72
C LEU A 838 -7.17 23.78 5.74
N ARG A 839 -7.49 25.07 5.68
CA ARG A 839 -8.87 25.55 5.78
C ARG A 839 -9.76 24.96 4.67
N ILE A 840 -10.95 24.55 5.07
CA ILE A 840 -12.05 24.14 4.18
C ILE A 840 -12.97 25.31 3.81
N ALA A 841 -13.03 26.33 4.68
CA ALA A 841 -13.71 27.61 4.52
C ALA A 841 -13.08 28.69 5.45
N PRO A 842 -13.07 29.98 5.08
CA PRO A 842 -12.74 31.11 5.95
C PRO A 842 -13.90 31.58 6.85
N GLU A 843 -15.12 31.07 6.66
CA GLU A 843 -16.37 31.46 7.31
C GLU A 843 -16.23 31.82 8.80
N LEU A 844 -15.70 30.89 9.62
CA LEU A 844 -15.63 31.10 11.07
C LEU A 844 -14.71 32.28 11.46
N TYR A 845 -13.68 32.58 10.67
CA TYR A 845 -12.80 33.72 10.92
C TYR A 845 -13.42 35.04 10.41
N LEU A 846 -14.13 35.01 9.28
CA LEU A 846 -14.84 36.19 8.79
C LEU A 846 -15.95 36.61 9.77
N LYS A 847 -16.67 35.64 10.36
CA LYS A 847 -17.64 35.91 11.43
C LYS A 847 -17.01 36.54 12.68
N ARG A 848 -15.80 36.10 13.08
CA ARG A 848 -15.05 36.75 14.17
C ARG A 848 -14.72 38.22 13.87
N LEU A 849 -14.44 38.55 12.60
CA LEU A 849 -14.23 39.94 12.20
C LEU A 849 -15.53 40.76 12.28
N CYS A 850 -16.68 40.18 11.95
CA CYS A 850 -17.98 40.81 12.15
C CYS A 850 -18.26 41.08 13.64
N VAL A 851 -17.94 40.14 14.54
CA VAL A 851 -17.97 40.37 16.01
C VAL A 851 -17.05 41.53 16.39
N GLY A 852 -15.87 41.61 15.78
CA GLY A 852 -14.93 42.72 15.96
C GLY A 852 -15.42 44.09 15.47
N GLY A 853 -16.60 44.15 14.83
CA GLY A 853 -17.21 45.39 14.33
C GLY A 853 -16.90 45.71 12.87
N MET A 854 -16.42 44.74 12.08
CA MET A 854 -16.27 44.92 10.63
C MET A 854 -17.59 44.63 9.91
N ASP A 855 -18.30 45.70 9.54
CA ASP A 855 -19.66 45.60 8.99
C ASP A 855 -19.74 44.94 7.59
N LYS A 856 -18.71 45.08 6.75
CA LYS A 856 -18.66 44.51 5.40
C LYS A 856 -17.28 43.96 5.11
N VAL A 857 -17.15 42.64 5.11
CA VAL A 857 -15.86 41.96 4.87
C VAL A 857 -16.00 40.92 3.79
N PHE A 858 -14.93 40.68 3.05
CA PHE A 858 -14.86 39.56 2.14
C PHE A 858 -13.44 39.02 2.01
N GLU A 859 -13.34 37.78 1.59
CA GLU A 859 -12.07 37.17 1.19
C GLU A 859 -12.25 36.42 -0.13
N ILE A 860 -11.34 36.68 -1.08
CA ILE A 860 -11.16 35.80 -2.25
C ILE A 860 -9.87 35.02 -2.05
N GLY A 861 -10.02 33.78 -1.59
CA GLY A 861 -8.93 32.97 -1.07
C GLY A 861 -9.00 31.52 -1.52
N ARG A 862 -7.89 30.80 -1.29
CA ARG A 862 -7.84 29.36 -1.55
C ARG A 862 -8.38 28.56 -0.37
N VAL A 863 -9.15 27.53 -0.66
CA VAL A 863 -9.56 26.47 0.28
C VAL A 863 -9.14 25.11 -0.24
N PHE A 864 -9.07 24.15 0.67
CA PHE A 864 -8.51 22.83 0.44
C PHE A 864 -9.48 21.79 0.99
N ARG A 865 -9.98 20.91 0.11
CA ARG A 865 -10.87 19.81 0.48
C ARG A 865 -10.30 18.49 -0.01
N ASN A 866 -10.10 17.54 0.89
CA ASN A 866 -9.45 16.26 0.62
C ASN A 866 -10.44 15.25 0.00
N GLU A 867 -10.99 15.63 -1.15
CA GLU A 867 -12.04 14.91 -1.86
C GLU A 867 -11.57 14.47 -3.26
N GLY A 868 -12.46 13.84 -4.03
CA GLY A 868 -12.19 13.42 -5.41
C GLY A 868 -11.88 14.59 -6.36
N ALA A 869 -11.02 14.35 -7.37
CA ALA A 869 -10.71 15.32 -8.42
C ALA A 869 -11.33 14.91 -9.76
N ASP A 870 -12.29 15.69 -10.27
CA ASP A 870 -13.00 15.43 -11.54
C ASP A 870 -13.02 16.67 -12.46
N PHE A 871 -14.06 16.84 -13.29
CA PHE A 871 -14.21 17.97 -14.21
C PHE A 871 -14.86 19.22 -13.57
N LYS A 872 -15.50 19.07 -12.41
CA LYS A 872 -16.12 20.09 -11.56
C LYS A 872 -15.38 20.30 -10.23
N HIS A 873 -14.65 19.29 -9.75
CA HIS A 873 -13.96 19.26 -8.45
C HIS A 873 -12.44 19.26 -8.62
N ASN A 874 -11.77 20.11 -7.84
CA ASN A 874 -10.31 20.13 -7.70
C ASN A 874 -9.98 20.30 -6.21
N PRO A 875 -9.05 19.52 -5.62
CA PRO A 875 -8.82 19.54 -4.17
C PRO A 875 -8.39 20.90 -3.60
N GLU A 876 -7.82 21.75 -4.46
CA GLU A 876 -7.45 23.13 -4.14
C GLU A 876 -8.23 24.07 -5.08
N PHE A 877 -9.13 24.91 -4.54
CA PHE A 877 -9.96 25.80 -5.37
C PHE A 877 -10.22 27.14 -4.68
N THR A 878 -10.55 28.13 -5.50
CA THR A 878 -10.77 29.53 -5.11
C THR A 878 -12.23 29.75 -4.78
N ILE A 879 -12.46 30.32 -3.61
CA ILE A 879 -13.79 30.78 -3.20
C ILE A 879 -13.78 32.28 -2.93
N LEU A 880 -14.97 32.85 -2.96
CA LEU A 880 -15.28 34.17 -2.47
C LEU A 880 -16.26 33.99 -1.32
N GLU A 881 -15.90 34.46 -0.14
CA GLU A 881 -16.84 34.60 0.97
C GLU A 881 -16.98 36.06 1.35
N ALA A 882 -18.22 36.53 1.54
CA ALA A 882 -18.54 37.92 1.86
C ALA A 882 -19.62 37.99 2.93
N TYR A 883 -19.42 38.83 3.95
CA TYR A 883 -20.32 39.01 5.08
C TYR A 883 -20.71 40.48 5.24
N GLU A 884 -22.01 40.74 5.39
CA GLU A 884 -22.58 42.07 5.59
C GLU A 884 -23.47 42.11 6.84
N ALA A 885 -23.06 42.90 7.82
CA ALA A 885 -23.84 43.21 9.01
C ALA A 885 -25.14 43.95 8.63
N HIS A 886 -26.18 43.72 9.42
CA HIS A 886 -27.55 44.20 9.17
C HIS A 886 -28.13 43.77 7.81
N SER A 887 -27.74 42.57 7.37
CA SER A 887 -28.20 41.94 6.12
C SER A 887 -28.81 40.56 6.38
N ASP A 888 -29.35 39.95 5.34
CA ASP A 888 -29.94 38.62 5.34
C ASP A 888 -29.73 37.89 4.01
N TYR A 889 -30.15 36.64 3.94
CA TYR A 889 -29.99 35.81 2.75
C TYR A 889 -30.65 36.39 1.49
N GLU A 890 -31.75 37.14 1.59
CA GLU A 890 -32.43 37.72 0.42
C GLU A 890 -31.59 38.85 -0.21
N ARG A 891 -30.94 39.67 0.62
CA ARG A 891 -30.00 40.68 0.12
C ARG A 891 -28.74 40.05 -0.48
N ALA A 892 -28.24 38.98 0.14
CA ALA A 892 -27.12 38.21 -0.40
C ALA A 892 -27.45 37.60 -1.77
N MET A 893 -28.70 37.21 -2.03
CA MET A 893 -29.17 36.71 -3.32
C MET A 893 -29.00 37.74 -4.44
N VAL A 894 -29.46 38.97 -4.20
CA VAL A 894 -29.32 40.10 -5.15
C VAL A 894 -27.85 40.40 -5.39
N LEU A 895 -27.03 40.42 -4.32
CA LEU A 895 -25.60 40.63 -4.43
C LEU A 895 -24.94 39.56 -5.33
N CYS A 896 -25.23 38.28 -5.08
CA CYS A 896 -24.69 37.15 -5.84
C CYS A 896 -25.03 37.27 -7.34
N ARG A 897 -26.29 37.53 -7.67
CA ARG A 897 -26.76 37.73 -9.05
C ARG A 897 -25.98 38.84 -9.75
N GLU A 898 -25.90 40.01 -9.12
CA GLU A 898 -25.21 41.17 -9.69
C GLU A 898 -23.70 40.95 -9.85
N LEU A 899 -23.06 40.21 -8.93
CA LEU A 899 -21.63 39.87 -9.03
C LEU A 899 -21.36 39.01 -10.27
N ILE A 900 -22.17 37.97 -10.49
CA ILE A 900 -22.01 37.06 -11.63
C ILE A 900 -22.32 37.79 -12.95
N GLN A 901 -23.38 38.61 -13.00
CA GLN A 901 -23.72 39.41 -14.19
C GLN A 901 -22.59 40.39 -14.56
N LYS A 902 -22.03 41.11 -13.57
CA LYS A 902 -20.87 42.00 -13.81
C LYS A 902 -19.63 41.23 -14.24
N ALA A 903 -19.37 40.06 -13.66
CA ALA A 903 -18.27 39.19 -14.06
C ALA A 903 -18.43 38.69 -15.51
N ALA A 904 -19.66 38.35 -15.94
CA ALA A 904 -19.96 37.98 -17.31
C ALA A 904 -19.68 39.14 -18.28
N VAL A 905 -20.09 40.36 -17.93
CA VAL A 905 -19.77 41.57 -18.71
C VAL A 905 -18.25 41.81 -18.78
N ALA A 906 -17.50 41.56 -17.70
CA ALA A 906 -16.05 41.71 -17.72
C ALA A 906 -15.34 40.68 -18.62
N ALA A 907 -15.91 39.49 -18.80
CA ALA A 907 -15.38 38.46 -19.67
C ALA A 907 -15.78 38.67 -21.15
N HIS A 908 -17.06 38.96 -21.41
CA HIS A 908 -17.67 38.91 -22.74
C HIS A 908 -18.24 40.24 -23.24
N GLY A 909 -18.25 41.27 -22.41
CA GLY A 909 -18.86 42.59 -22.69
C GLY A 909 -20.39 42.63 -22.55
N ARG A 910 -21.03 41.50 -22.25
CA ARG A 910 -22.49 41.34 -22.08
C ARG A 910 -22.79 40.36 -20.95
N GLU A 911 -24.02 40.39 -20.43
CA GLU A 911 -24.52 39.45 -19.40
C GLU A 911 -24.85 38.08 -20.01
N ILE A 912 -23.82 37.40 -20.53
CA ILE A 912 -23.94 36.09 -21.17
C ILE A 912 -23.01 35.05 -20.54
N VAL A 913 -23.43 33.79 -20.61
CA VAL A 913 -22.62 32.62 -20.25
C VAL A 913 -22.52 31.68 -21.45
N LEU A 914 -21.48 30.84 -21.49
CA LEU A 914 -21.22 29.94 -22.62
C LEU A 914 -21.43 28.48 -22.21
N ARG A 915 -22.27 27.75 -22.95
CA ARG A 915 -22.52 26.33 -22.72
C ARG A 915 -21.88 25.46 -23.82
N PRO A 916 -21.08 24.43 -23.51
CA PRO A 916 -20.38 23.60 -24.49
C PRO A 916 -21.24 22.49 -25.14
N ASP A 917 -22.57 22.66 -25.21
CA ASP A 917 -23.53 21.64 -25.69
C ASP A 917 -24.09 21.93 -27.11
N GLY A 918 -23.42 22.77 -27.90
CA GLY A 918 -23.83 23.08 -29.27
C GLY A 918 -23.75 21.89 -30.23
N PRO A 919 -24.52 21.88 -31.33
CA PRO A 919 -24.37 20.89 -32.39
C PRO A 919 -22.91 20.92 -32.89
N ASN A 920 -22.23 19.77 -32.90
CA ASN A 920 -20.81 19.63 -33.23
C ASN A 920 -19.80 20.24 -32.22
N GLY A 921 -20.21 20.52 -30.98
CA GLY A 921 -19.33 21.04 -29.92
C GLY A 921 -19.13 22.56 -29.94
N GLU A 922 -20.05 23.30 -30.56
CA GLU A 922 -20.06 24.76 -30.53
C GLU A 922 -20.49 25.30 -29.15
N MET A 923 -20.01 26.49 -28.80
CA MET A 923 -20.47 27.18 -27.58
C MET A 923 -21.81 27.88 -27.84
N ILE A 924 -22.81 27.60 -27.02
CA ILE A 924 -24.11 28.28 -27.04
C ILE A 924 -24.05 29.47 -26.07
N GLU A 925 -24.36 30.68 -26.56
CA GLU A 925 -24.57 31.85 -25.71
C GLU A 925 -25.93 31.75 -24.99
N ILE A 926 -25.92 31.90 -23.67
CA ILE A 926 -27.14 31.99 -22.85
C ILE A 926 -27.14 33.37 -22.19
N ASP A 927 -28.22 34.12 -22.41
CA ASP A 927 -28.46 35.42 -21.78
C ASP A 927 -28.89 35.22 -20.31
N ILE A 928 -28.11 35.77 -19.38
CA ILE A 928 -28.37 35.68 -17.93
C ILE A 928 -28.82 37.03 -17.34
N SER A 929 -29.22 37.98 -18.19
CA SER A 929 -29.71 39.28 -17.76
C SER A 929 -31.04 39.23 -17.02
N GLY A 930 -31.31 40.29 -16.24
CA GLY A 930 -32.54 40.42 -15.47
C GLY A 930 -32.52 39.65 -14.15
N GLU A 931 -33.71 39.25 -13.69
CA GLU A 931 -33.91 38.48 -12.45
C GLU A 931 -33.92 36.98 -12.72
N TRP A 932 -33.46 36.19 -11.75
CA TRP A 932 -33.40 34.74 -11.86
C TRP A 932 -34.55 34.05 -11.12
N PRO A 933 -34.97 32.85 -11.53
CA PRO A 933 -36.01 32.11 -10.82
C PRO A 933 -35.60 31.81 -9.37
N VAL A 934 -36.58 31.90 -8.46
CA VAL A 934 -36.42 31.57 -7.04
C VAL A 934 -37.48 30.53 -6.67
N LYS A 935 -37.05 29.38 -6.17
CA LYS A 935 -37.91 28.27 -5.74
C LYS A 935 -37.57 27.85 -4.33
N THR A 936 -38.52 27.30 -3.58
CA THR A 936 -38.20 26.63 -2.31
C THR A 936 -37.71 25.20 -2.59
N LEU A 937 -36.85 24.64 -1.73
CA LEU A 937 -36.35 23.27 -1.89
C LEU A 937 -37.50 22.27 -2.00
N HIS A 938 -38.40 22.28 -1.01
CA HIS A 938 -39.56 21.38 -0.96
C HIS A 938 -40.52 21.62 -2.13
N GLY A 939 -40.73 22.88 -2.52
CA GLY A 939 -41.59 23.22 -3.67
C GLY A 939 -41.02 22.71 -5.00
N ALA A 940 -39.69 22.75 -5.17
CA ALA A 940 -39.04 22.22 -6.36
C ALA A 940 -39.14 20.69 -6.45
N VAL A 941 -38.98 20.00 -5.31
CA VAL A 941 -39.20 18.55 -5.23
C VAL A 941 -40.67 18.21 -5.52
N ALA A 942 -41.61 18.95 -4.95
CA ALA A 942 -43.04 18.77 -5.18
C ALA A 942 -43.42 18.93 -6.66
N GLU A 943 -42.88 19.95 -7.34
CA GLU A 943 -43.10 20.18 -8.77
C GLU A 943 -42.58 19.01 -9.63
N LYS A 944 -41.44 18.42 -9.27
CA LYS A 944 -40.85 17.29 -10.00
C LYS A 944 -41.61 15.99 -9.80
N LEU A 945 -42.09 15.73 -8.59
CA LEU A 945 -42.86 14.53 -8.27
C LEU A 945 -44.34 14.63 -8.67
N GLY A 946 -44.86 15.86 -8.80
CA GLY A 946 -46.30 16.08 -8.97
C GLY A 946 -47.11 15.75 -7.71
N VAL A 947 -46.46 15.68 -6.54
CA VAL A 947 -47.04 15.38 -5.22
C VAL A 947 -46.67 16.51 -4.27
N ASP A 948 -47.55 16.84 -3.33
CA ASP A 948 -47.30 17.88 -2.34
C ASP A 948 -46.20 17.44 -1.35
N VAL A 949 -45.09 18.18 -1.31
CA VAL A 949 -43.97 17.97 -0.40
C VAL A 949 -43.73 19.28 0.34
N ALA A 950 -43.77 19.22 1.67
CA ALA A 950 -43.62 20.37 2.55
C ALA A 950 -42.64 20.05 3.69
N PRO A 951 -42.11 21.07 4.40
CA PRO A 951 -41.25 20.84 5.57
C PRO A 951 -41.90 20.01 6.69
N SER A 952 -43.24 19.94 6.72
CA SER A 952 -44.01 19.15 7.67
C SER A 952 -44.30 17.71 7.22
N THR A 953 -43.86 17.31 6.02
CA THR A 953 -44.01 15.94 5.53
C THR A 953 -43.21 14.97 6.42
N SER A 954 -43.82 13.84 6.80
CA SER A 954 -43.17 12.90 7.72
C SER A 954 -42.05 12.11 7.03
N LEU A 955 -41.08 11.63 7.83
CA LEU A 955 -39.96 10.83 7.33
C LEU A 955 -40.45 9.59 6.58
N GLU A 956 -41.48 8.89 7.10
CA GLU A 956 -41.99 7.67 6.47
C GLU A 956 -42.58 7.95 5.08
N GLU A 957 -43.23 9.11 4.91
CA GLU A 957 -43.78 9.52 3.62
C GLU A 957 -42.67 9.92 2.63
N LEU A 958 -41.64 10.64 3.09
CA LEU A 958 -40.48 10.95 2.26
C LEU A 958 -39.74 9.68 1.81
N GLN A 959 -39.56 8.70 2.70
CA GLN A 959 -38.96 7.41 2.39
C GLN A 959 -39.80 6.63 1.38
N ARG A 960 -41.14 6.61 1.53
CA ARG A 960 -42.05 6.02 0.55
C ARG A 960 -41.89 6.67 -0.82
N LEU A 961 -41.82 8.00 -0.88
CA LEU A 961 -41.61 8.73 -2.13
C LEU A 961 -40.23 8.44 -2.74
N CYS A 962 -39.19 8.26 -1.93
CA CYS A 962 -37.88 7.83 -2.41
C CYS A 962 -37.92 6.44 -3.02
N ASP A 963 -38.54 5.47 -2.34
CA ASP A 963 -38.71 4.09 -2.83
C ASP A 963 -39.51 4.04 -4.14
N GLU A 964 -40.52 4.90 -4.31
CA GLU A 964 -41.33 4.99 -5.53
C GLU A 964 -40.61 5.61 -6.73
N ASN A 965 -39.54 6.38 -6.48
CA ASN A 965 -38.79 7.11 -7.51
C ASN A 965 -37.32 6.65 -7.62
N ASP A 966 -36.99 5.49 -7.03
CA ASP A 966 -35.65 4.89 -7.05
C ASP A 966 -34.54 5.84 -6.51
N ILE A 967 -34.85 6.65 -5.48
CA ILE A 967 -33.89 7.57 -4.84
C ILE A 967 -33.27 6.88 -3.63
N PRO A 968 -31.93 6.75 -3.55
CA PRO A 968 -31.28 6.15 -2.39
C PRO A 968 -31.33 7.05 -1.16
N TYR A 969 -31.49 6.45 0.02
CA TYR A 969 -31.37 7.11 1.33
C TYR A 969 -30.80 6.14 2.38
N GLU A 970 -30.15 6.67 3.41
CA GLU A 970 -29.67 5.86 4.54
C GLU A 970 -30.72 5.74 5.65
N LYS A 971 -30.63 4.66 6.44
CA LYS A 971 -31.66 4.33 7.44
C LYS A 971 -31.71 5.26 8.64
N ASP A 972 -30.60 5.91 8.94
CA ASP A 972 -30.39 6.82 10.06
C ASP A 972 -30.60 8.29 9.69
N TRP A 973 -30.90 8.57 8.41
CA TRP A 973 -31.24 9.92 7.96
C TRP A 973 -32.55 10.41 8.57
N ASP A 974 -32.55 11.68 8.98
CA ASP A 974 -33.76 12.39 9.38
C ASP A 974 -34.56 12.89 8.16
N ALA A 975 -35.73 13.49 8.41
CA ALA A 975 -36.58 14.01 7.34
C ALA A 975 -35.88 15.09 6.50
N GLY A 976 -34.98 15.88 7.10
CA GLY A 976 -34.24 16.93 6.40
C GLY A 976 -33.18 16.36 5.45
N ALA A 977 -32.41 15.38 5.92
CA ALA A 977 -31.41 14.67 5.12
C ALA A 977 -32.06 13.95 3.93
N VAL A 978 -33.19 13.27 4.14
CA VAL A 978 -33.95 12.65 3.03
C VAL A 978 -34.47 13.70 2.05
N ALA A 979 -35.07 14.78 2.53
CA ALA A 979 -35.57 15.85 1.65
C ALA A 979 -34.45 16.51 0.83
N GLN A 980 -33.27 16.70 1.42
CA GLN A 980 -32.09 17.18 0.70
C GLN A 980 -31.60 16.17 -0.34
N GLY A 981 -31.50 14.88 0.00
CA GLY A 981 -31.13 13.84 -0.96
C GLY A 981 -32.10 13.77 -2.15
N MET A 982 -33.41 13.94 -1.91
CA MET A 982 -34.41 14.05 -2.99
C MET A 982 -34.19 15.28 -3.87
N TYR A 983 -33.85 16.43 -3.27
CA TYR A 983 -33.55 17.65 -4.00
C TYR A 983 -32.33 17.48 -4.92
N GLU A 984 -31.24 16.92 -4.41
CA GLU A 984 -30.01 16.68 -5.16
C GLU A 984 -30.29 15.80 -6.40
N HIS A 985 -31.01 14.69 -6.21
CA HIS A 985 -31.30 13.73 -7.29
C HIS A 985 -32.36 14.19 -8.28
N LEU A 986 -33.39 14.93 -7.87
CA LEU A 986 -34.53 15.27 -8.72
C LEU A 986 -34.48 16.68 -9.32
N VAL A 987 -33.76 17.59 -8.67
CA VAL A 987 -33.81 19.01 -8.95
C VAL A 987 -32.44 19.54 -9.35
N GLU A 988 -31.44 19.39 -8.48
CA GLU A 988 -30.12 19.99 -8.69
C GLU A 988 -29.51 19.56 -10.03
N ASP A 989 -29.34 18.24 -10.22
CA ASP A 989 -28.72 17.63 -11.42
C ASP A 989 -29.34 18.06 -12.75
N TYR A 990 -30.61 18.45 -12.75
CA TYR A 990 -31.39 18.81 -13.94
C TYR A 990 -31.60 20.32 -14.12
N THR A 991 -31.04 21.14 -13.24
CA THR A 991 -31.19 22.60 -13.31
C THR A 991 -30.31 23.16 -14.42
N GLU A 992 -30.92 23.79 -15.45
CA GLU A 992 -30.17 24.31 -16.61
C GLU A 992 -29.86 25.81 -16.52
N PHE A 993 -30.80 26.63 -16.07
CA PHE A 993 -30.63 28.09 -15.98
C PHE A 993 -30.31 28.49 -14.54
N PRO A 994 -29.46 29.51 -14.28
CA PRO A 994 -29.19 30.01 -12.93
C PRO A 994 -30.46 30.20 -12.13
N THR A 995 -30.65 29.37 -11.10
CA THR A 995 -31.88 29.32 -10.29
C THR A 995 -31.51 29.26 -8.82
N PHE A 996 -32.15 30.10 -8.00
CA PHE A 996 -31.99 30.06 -6.56
C PHE A 996 -32.99 29.08 -5.95
N TYR A 997 -32.48 28.15 -5.16
CA TYR A 997 -33.29 27.27 -4.31
C TYR A 997 -33.13 27.72 -2.87
N LYS A 998 -34.22 27.97 -2.16
CA LYS A 998 -34.17 28.51 -0.80
C LYS A 998 -34.96 27.69 0.22
N ASP A 999 -34.75 28.02 1.48
CA ASP A 999 -35.45 27.46 2.64
C ASP A 999 -35.13 25.97 2.83
N PHE A 1000 -33.84 25.67 2.99
CA PHE A 1000 -33.31 24.32 3.20
C PHE A 1000 -33.66 23.78 4.60
N PRO A 1001 -33.69 22.44 4.81
CA PRO A 1001 -33.90 21.84 6.12
C PRO A 1001 -32.90 22.35 7.17
N THR A 1002 -33.40 22.62 8.39
CA THR A 1002 -32.58 23.16 9.48
C THR A 1002 -31.52 22.18 9.95
N SER A 1003 -31.83 20.88 9.97
CA SER A 1003 -30.90 19.83 10.40
C SER A 1003 -29.67 19.71 9.50
N MET A 1004 -29.78 20.12 8.24
CA MET A 1004 -28.69 20.13 7.26
C MET A 1004 -27.96 21.47 7.16
N SER A 1005 -28.31 22.46 7.99
CA SER A 1005 -27.79 23.83 7.92
C SER A 1005 -27.23 24.29 9.28
N PRO A 1006 -26.10 23.71 9.75
CA PRO A 1006 -25.62 23.86 11.13
C PRO A 1006 -25.13 25.28 11.49
N LEU A 1007 -24.77 26.10 10.50
CA LEU A 1007 -24.30 27.48 10.69
C LEU A 1007 -25.35 28.54 10.32
N THR A 1008 -26.55 28.11 9.91
CA THR A 1008 -27.59 28.98 9.38
C THR A 1008 -28.71 29.21 10.38
N ARG A 1009 -29.21 30.44 10.43
CA ARG A 1009 -30.35 30.81 11.27
C ARG A 1009 -31.63 30.06 10.83
N PRO A 1010 -32.43 29.54 11.77
CA PRO A 1010 -33.77 29.04 11.47
C PRO A 1010 -34.63 30.11 10.78
N HIS A 1011 -35.54 29.66 9.92
CA HIS A 1011 -36.43 30.57 9.20
C HIS A 1011 -37.32 31.36 10.16
N ARG A 1012 -37.43 32.68 9.93
CA ARG A 1012 -38.17 33.60 10.81
C ARG A 1012 -39.66 33.28 10.99
N SER A 1013 -40.27 32.52 10.07
CA SER A 1013 -41.71 32.23 10.07
C SER A 1013 -42.11 30.80 9.68
N ILE A 1014 -41.19 29.94 9.24
CA ILE A 1014 -41.50 28.60 8.71
C ILE A 1014 -40.71 27.58 9.53
N PRO A 1015 -41.36 26.79 10.41
CA PRO A 1015 -40.67 25.78 11.19
C PRO A 1015 -40.03 24.69 10.31
N GLY A 1016 -38.89 24.15 10.76
CA GLY A 1016 -38.19 23.04 10.10
C GLY A 1016 -37.20 23.44 9.01
N VAL A 1017 -37.23 24.68 8.52
CA VAL A 1017 -36.31 25.19 7.49
C VAL A 1017 -35.46 26.36 7.99
N ALA A 1018 -34.32 26.58 7.34
CA ALA A 1018 -33.35 27.62 7.64
C ALA A 1018 -33.31 28.68 6.52
N GLU A 1019 -32.91 29.91 6.85
CA GLU A 1019 -32.75 31.01 5.86
C GLU A 1019 -31.46 30.83 5.06
N LYS A 1020 -31.43 29.78 4.24
CA LYS A 1020 -30.36 29.39 3.32
C LYS A 1020 -30.89 29.41 1.89
N TRP A 1021 -30.05 29.78 0.94
CA TRP A 1021 -30.26 29.42 -0.47
C TRP A 1021 -28.98 28.88 -1.10
N ASP A 1022 -29.17 28.02 -2.11
CA ASP A 1022 -28.14 27.56 -3.03
C ASP A 1022 -28.49 28.03 -4.46
N LEU A 1023 -27.49 28.53 -5.18
CA LEU A 1023 -27.60 28.95 -6.57
C LEU A 1023 -27.09 27.81 -7.45
N VAL A 1024 -27.93 27.28 -8.33
CA VAL A 1024 -27.59 26.16 -9.20
C VAL A 1024 -27.71 26.53 -10.67
N ALA A 1025 -26.75 26.11 -11.48
CA ALA A 1025 -26.82 26.14 -12.93
C ALA A 1025 -26.05 24.95 -13.54
N TRP A 1026 -26.60 24.35 -14.61
CA TRP A 1026 -26.06 23.17 -15.28
C TRP A 1026 -25.76 21.98 -14.35
N GLY A 1027 -26.63 21.74 -13.37
CA GLY A 1027 -26.43 20.71 -12.36
C GLY A 1027 -25.15 20.91 -11.54
N VAL A 1028 -24.85 22.17 -11.22
CA VAL A 1028 -23.72 22.57 -10.37
C VAL A 1028 -24.15 23.71 -9.46
N GLU A 1029 -23.97 23.51 -8.16
CA GLU A 1029 -24.04 24.59 -7.17
C GLU A 1029 -22.90 25.61 -7.39
N LEU A 1030 -23.25 26.87 -7.67
CA LEU A 1030 -22.30 27.97 -7.91
C LEU A 1030 -21.94 28.73 -6.63
N GLY A 1031 -22.83 28.71 -5.65
CA GLY A 1031 -22.66 29.42 -4.39
C GLY A 1031 -23.90 29.28 -3.52
N THR A 1032 -23.74 29.71 -2.27
CA THR A 1032 -24.69 29.53 -1.18
C THR A 1032 -24.68 30.79 -0.32
N ALA A 1033 -25.79 31.11 0.34
CA ALA A 1033 -25.80 32.22 1.30
C ALA A 1033 -26.83 32.03 2.41
N TYR A 1034 -26.54 32.65 3.54
CA TYR A 1034 -27.23 32.45 4.81
C TYR A 1034 -27.64 33.79 5.43
N SER A 1035 -28.76 33.78 6.15
CA SER A 1035 -28.86 34.64 7.33
C SER A 1035 -28.09 33.92 8.44
N GLU A 1036 -27.01 34.52 8.91
CA GLU A 1036 -26.06 33.84 9.79
C GLU A 1036 -26.66 33.51 11.15
N LEU A 1037 -26.34 32.32 11.67
CA LEU A 1037 -26.66 31.97 13.06
C LEU A 1037 -25.75 32.74 14.01
N THR A 1038 -26.31 33.77 14.65
CA THR A 1038 -25.58 34.62 15.61
C THR A 1038 -25.87 34.29 17.07
N ASP A 1039 -26.80 33.36 17.34
CA ASP A 1039 -27.10 32.89 18.70
C ASP A 1039 -26.04 31.87 19.15
N PRO A 1040 -25.17 32.20 20.12
CA PRO A 1040 -24.10 31.32 20.55
C PRO A 1040 -24.60 30.04 21.25
N VAL A 1041 -25.81 30.06 21.83
CA VAL A 1041 -26.38 28.92 22.55
C VAL A 1041 -26.87 27.86 21.56
N ASP A 1042 -27.62 28.28 20.53
CA ASP A 1042 -28.04 27.40 19.43
C ASP A 1042 -26.79 26.92 18.66
N GLN A 1043 -25.86 27.83 18.34
CA GLN A 1043 -24.65 27.46 17.61
C GLN A 1043 -23.81 26.39 18.35
N ARG A 1044 -23.69 26.50 19.68
CA ARG A 1044 -23.00 25.49 20.52
C ARG A 1044 -23.69 24.14 20.44
N GLN A 1045 -25.03 24.10 20.50
CA GLN A 1045 -25.76 22.84 20.40
C GLN A 1045 -25.46 22.15 19.06
N ARG A 1046 -25.54 22.89 17.95
CA ARG A 1046 -25.31 22.34 16.60
C ARG A 1046 -23.87 21.88 16.37
N LEU A 1047 -22.87 22.66 16.81
CA LEU A 1047 -21.47 22.23 16.70
C LEU A 1047 -21.15 21.03 17.60
N THR A 1048 -21.84 20.90 18.75
CA THR A 1048 -21.72 19.72 19.59
C THR A 1048 -22.30 18.48 18.89
N GLU A 1049 -23.47 18.61 18.27
CA GLU A 1049 -24.09 17.54 17.47
C GLU A 1049 -23.18 17.12 16.30
N GLN A 1050 -22.63 18.08 15.55
CA GLN A 1050 -21.66 17.82 14.48
C GLN A 1050 -20.38 17.15 14.99
N SER A 1051 -19.81 17.62 16.09
CA SER A 1051 -18.62 17.01 16.68
C SER A 1051 -18.86 15.57 17.17
N MET A 1052 -20.10 15.23 17.57
CA MET A 1052 -20.47 13.85 17.92
C MET A 1052 -20.59 12.95 16.68
N LEU A 1053 -21.05 13.49 15.54
CA LEU A 1053 -21.02 12.78 14.24
C LEU A 1053 -19.58 12.51 13.81
N ALA A 1054 -18.69 13.50 13.96
CA ALA A 1054 -17.26 13.33 13.69
C ALA A 1054 -16.64 12.22 14.56
N ALA A 1055 -16.97 12.20 15.85
CA ALA A 1055 -16.54 11.12 16.76
C ALA A 1055 -17.16 9.75 16.41
N GLY A 1056 -18.29 9.74 15.70
CA GLY A 1056 -18.97 8.56 15.17
C GLY A 1056 -18.37 8.02 13.86
N GLY A 1057 -17.38 8.71 13.28
CA GLY A 1057 -16.68 8.27 12.06
C GLY A 1057 -17.01 9.07 10.79
N ASP A 1058 -17.75 10.17 10.88
CA ASP A 1058 -17.97 11.09 9.77
C ASP A 1058 -16.77 12.05 9.62
N GLU A 1059 -15.94 11.84 8.60
CA GLU A 1059 -14.74 12.65 8.36
C GLU A 1059 -15.04 14.08 7.85
N GLU A 1060 -16.27 14.33 7.36
CA GLU A 1060 -16.68 15.63 6.82
C GLU A 1060 -17.30 16.55 7.89
N ALA A 1061 -17.75 15.97 9.01
CA ALA A 1061 -18.40 16.71 10.07
C ALA A 1061 -17.47 17.75 10.74
N MET A 1062 -18.05 18.88 11.14
CA MET A 1062 -17.31 20.00 11.73
C MET A 1062 -16.81 19.68 13.15
N SER A 1063 -15.62 20.18 13.47
CA SER A 1063 -15.10 20.15 14.84
C SER A 1063 -15.69 21.27 15.69
N LEU A 1064 -15.78 21.03 17.01
CA LEU A 1064 -16.20 22.04 17.97
C LEU A 1064 -15.10 23.11 18.16
N ASP A 1065 -15.37 24.33 17.68
CA ASP A 1065 -14.49 25.49 17.85
C ASP A 1065 -14.95 26.37 19.02
N GLU A 1066 -14.35 26.17 20.20
CA GLU A 1066 -14.69 26.93 21.42
C GLU A 1066 -14.33 28.42 21.32
N ASP A 1067 -13.27 28.77 20.58
CA ASP A 1067 -12.88 30.17 20.40
C ASP A 1067 -13.90 30.91 19.51
N PHE A 1068 -14.44 30.23 18.49
CA PHE A 1068 -15.53 30.77 17.68
C PHE A 1068 -16.79 31.00 18.49
N LEU A 1069 -17.19 30.03 19.32
CA LEU A 1069 -18.35 30.17 20.21
C LEU A 1069 -18.15 31.33 21.20
N GLN A 1070 -16.96 31.44 21.78
CA GLN A 1070 -16.61 32.57 22.64
C GLN A 1070 -16.73 33.90 21.90
N ALA A 1071 -16.30 33.98 20.63
CA ALA A 1071 -16.47 35.18 19.83
C ALA A 1071 -17.97 35.54 19.64
N LEU A 1072 -18.83 34.56 19.33
CA LEU A 1072 -20.27 34.80 19.22
C LEU A 1072 -20.90 35.27 20.55
N GLU A 1073 -20.39 34.80 21.69
CA GLU A 1073 -20.82 35.23 23.03
C GLU A 1073 -20.51 36.71 23.30
N TYR A 1074 -19.50 37.31 22.64
CA TYR A 1074 -19.28 38.76 22.66
C TYR A 1074 -20.31 39.56 21.84
N GLY A 1075 -21.11 38.88 21.01
CA GLY A 1075 -22.20 39.43 20.23
C GLY A 1075 -21.82 39.72 18.79
N MET A 1076 -22.34 38.91 17.88
CA MET A 1076 -22.28 39.17 16.43
C MET A 1076 -23.55 39.90 15.98
N PRO A 1077 -23.45 41.00 15.19
CA PRO A 1077 -24.64 41.64 14.63
C PRO A 1077 -25.37 40.67 13.67
N PRO A 1078 -26.70 40.78 13.48
CA PRO A 1078 -27.41 40.03 12.45
C PRO A 1078 -26.73 40.24 11.10
N THR A 1079 -26.27 39.19 10.45
CA THR A 1079 -25.37 39.26 9.30
C THR A 1079 -25.88 38.35 8.20
N GLY A 1080 -25.76 38.79 6.94
CA GLY A 1080 -25.91 37.93 5.78
C GLY A 1080 -24.54 37.53 5.25
N GLY A 1081 -24.28 36.24 5.06
CA GLY A 1081 -23.04 35.73 4.50
C GLY A 1081 -23.27 35.02 3.17
N LEU A 1082 -22.36 35.22 2.23
CA LEU A 1082 -22.37 34.67 0.87
C LEU A 1082 -21.08 33.89 0.65
N GLY A 1083 -21.18 32.61 0.28
CA GLY A 1083 -20.10 31.80 -0.25
C GLY A 1083 -20.29 31.53 -1.74
N MET A 1084 -19.23 31.66 -2.55
CA MET A 1084 -19.28 31.47 -4.00
C MET A 1084 -18.04 30.76 -4.49
N GLY A 1085 -18.24 29.68 -5.25
CA GLY A 1085 -17.16 28.97 -5.93
C GLY A 1085 -16.68 29.77 -7.14
N VAL A 1086 -15.59 30.53 -6.99
CA VAL A 1086 -15.06 31.40 -8.06
C VAL A 1086 -14.70 30.59 -9.30
N ASP A 1087 -14.11 29.41 -9.11
CA ASP A 1087 -13.81 28.49 -10.20
C ASP A 1087 -15.07 28.05 -10.97
N ARG A 1088 -16.14 27.71 -10.25
CA ARG A 1088 -17.42 27.30 -10.84
C ARG A 1088 -18.10 28.46 -11.58
N VAL A 1089 -18.01 29.69 -11.07
CA VAL A 1089 -18.49 30.88 -11.78
C VAL A 1089 -17.68 31.14 -13.06
N VAL A 1090 -16.36 30.98 -13.02
CA VAL A 1090 -15.53 31.08 -14.23
C VAL A 1090 -15.90 29.99 -15.24
N MET A 1091 -16.16 28.76 -14.79
CA MET A 1091 -16.65 27.68 -15.66
C MET A 1091 -18.00 28.03 -16.28
N LEU A 1092 -18.95 28.55 -15.50
CA LEU A 1092 -20.24 29.01 -15.98
C LEU A 1092 -20.06 30.05 -17.10
N ILE A 1093 -19.33 31.12 -16.80
CA ILE A 1093 -19.16 32.24 -17.73
C ILE A 1093 -18.44 31.80 -19.01
N THR A 1094 -17.41 30.96 -18.90
CA THR A 1094 -16.54 30.62 -20.05
C THR A 1094 -16.92 29.34 -20.79
N GLY A 1095 -17.72 28.47 -20.19
CA GLY A 1095 -18.03 27.13 -20.69
C GLY A 1095 -16.87 26.12 -20.60
N GLY A 1096 -15.72 26.54 -20.06
CA GLY A 1096 -14.57 25.67 -19.84
C GLY A 1096 -14.70 24.83 -18.57
N SER A 1097 -14.08 23.65 -18.56
CA SER A 1097 -14.00 22.82 -17.34
C SER A 1097 -13.10 23.44 -16.26
N ILE A 1098 -13.22 23.03 -14.99
CA ILE A 1098 -12.35 23.53 -13.90
C ILE A 1098 -10.86 23.32 -14.23
N ARG A 1099 -10.57 22.19 -14.86
CA ARG A 1099 -9.21 21.83 -15.27
C ARG A 1099 -8.71 22.73 -16.39
N GLU A 1100 -9.56 23.29 -17.25
CA GLU A 1100 -9.13 24.20 -18.31
C GLU A 1100 -9.00 25.64 -17.85
N THR A 1101 -9.85 26.06 -16.90
CA THR A 1101 -9.84 27.42 -16.37
C THR A 1101 -8.76 27.64 -15.33
N LEU A 1102 -8.21 26.57 -14.73
CA LEU A 1102 -7.01 26.64 -13.90
C LEU A 1102 -5.72 26.60 -14.74
N ALA A 1103 -4.77 27.47 -14.39
CA ALA A 1103 -3.45 27.47 -15.00
C ALA A 1103 -2.75 26.12 -14.76
N PHE A 1104 -2.70 25.64 -13.51
CA PHE A 1104 -2.05 24.38 -13.17
C PHE A 1104 -2.97 23.54 -12.28
N PRO A 1105 -3.97 22.83 -12.84
CA PRO A 1105 -4.79 21.93 -12.07
C PRO A 1105 -3.98 20.70 -11.62
N LEU A 1106 -4.39 20.07 -10.52
CA LEU A 1106 -3.71 18.89 -10.00
C LEU A 1106 -3.87 17.73 -10.99
N ALA A 1107 -2.76 17.11 -11.38
CA ALA A 1107 -2.75 15.92 -12.23
C ALA A 1107 -2.21 14.75 -11.43
N LYS A 1108 -2.88 13.58 -11.51
CA LYS A 1108 -2.38 12.34 -10.90
C LYS A 1108 -0.93 12.10 -11.36
N PRO A 1109 0.03 11.72 -10.50
CA PRO A 1109 1.40 11.44 -10.96
C PRO A 1109 1.42 10.34 -12.04
N ARG A 1110 2.38 10.39 -12.98
CA ARG A 1110 2.64 9.25 -13.86
C ARG A 1110 3.23 8.13 -13.00
N GLN A 1111 2.50 7.02 -12.87
CA GLN A 1111 3.05 5.77 -12.35
C GLN A 1111 4.11 5.26 -13.32
#